data_AF-A0A954HVG3-F1
#
_entry.id   AF-A0A954HVG3-F1
#
_cell.length_a   1.000
_cell.length_b   1.000
_cell.length_c   1.000
_cell.angle_alpha   90.00
_cell.angle_beta   90.00
_cell.angle_gamma   90.00
#
_symmetry.space_group_name_H-M   'P 1'
#
loop_
_entity.id
_entity.type
_entity.pdbx_description
1 polymer ?
#
loop_
_entity_poly.entity_id
_entity_poly.type
_entity_poly.pdbx_seq_one_letter_code
_entity_poly.pdbx_strand_id
1 'polypeptide(L)'
;MSHLKSCHCCGLVQTAPDGVRAACARCATKLGSWLGPDWGNELSAAFALAALILYVPAMWLPFLRIERLGHAHASSLLGGVRTLLADGHWLVGLIVLLFSIVLPVIKLTALLLLAQRRWRLAHRNRAVVYRLVEHLGRWGMLDVLLVAVMVAFVKLGGLVEFHAGAGLLTFASFVLLSLCASALFDPFELWDEGLSLAQNPEPASTSGAQPAEHTQVMAHEVPAAMVTPPPRRRWVWLIPVVAVLVTGWLIASVVSQRGRLIALTFREGHGIAAGAELKYHGIVCGEVETVRLSDDLTQVHLEVRLTPEADGLARDGARFWIVRPQADLTGIAGLETLVGAKYLTLLPGNPQAQRVTSFVGLDEPPVLDLEVPGGLEIVLQSPGGAGLRTGVGVHYRDQRIGGVVSTGLAGDGSAIETRVYVRPQFSHLVREGSLFWNDSGIRLRGGLTELSLHIGTAETLLRGGVAMSLPPDPGEAVAAGHRFILHSRPEQEWLDWQPAVTGAQPVLDGALPKLVQATLQWTHDGLFFDRDRELRGWLLATEEGWSGPLDLLSVPDDALDGRATLTIGEEPITLSSDAVSTREPGFGVLPYEQSREAVTVPPVRTPQVPEDCVLVTGPDASPLFVAAVRCRRVDGVWLIDEALPVSSALHGAACIAVADGALVGRVLCSDDSRVIVLSTPAND
;
A
#
# COMPACT_ATOMS: atom_id res chain seq x y z
N MET A 1 43.83 55.83 14.92
CA MET A 1 45.00 56.57 14.43
C MET A 1 45.15 56.25 12.94
N SER A 2 45.98 56.97 12.17
CA SER A 2 46.14 56.73 10.73
C SER A 2 47.49 56.07 10.46
N HIS A 3 47.52 54.85 9.93
CA HIS A 3 48.78 54.22 9.50
C HIS A 3 49.21 54.70 8.11
N LEU A 4 50.52 54.77 7.91
CA LEU A 4 51.10 55.05 6.61
C LEU A 4 50.99 53.79 5.73
N LYS A 5 50.25 53.87 4.64
CA LYS A 5 50.17 52.81 3.60
C LYS A 5 50.75 53.32 2.30
N SER A 6 51.57 52.51 1.64
CA SER A 6 52.08 52.81 0.29
C SER A 6 51.14 52.25 -0.78
N CYS A 7 50.90 53.04 -1.83
CA CYS A 7 50.16 52.57 -2.99
C CYS A 7 51.05 51.66 -3.85
N HIS A 8 50.62 50.43 -4.12
CA HIS A 8 51.36 49.51 -4.99
C HIS A 8 51.41 49.96 -6.47
N CYS A 9 50.40 50.68 -6.96
CA CYS A 9 50.35 51.14 -8.36
C CYS A 9 51.26 52.35 -8.64
N CYS A 10 51.20 53.39 -7.80
CA CYS A 10 51.94 54.62 -8.05
C CYS A 10 53.07 54.89 -7.03
N GLY A 11 53.16 54.14 -5.93
CA GLY A 11 54.18 54.34 -4.89
C GLY A 11 53.89 55.46 -3.88
N LEU A 12 52.73 56.13 -3.94
CA LEU A 12 52.40 57.22 -3.01
C LEU A 12 52.22 56.67 -1.59
N VAL A 13 52.99 57.21 -0.64
CA VAL A 13 52.80 57.00 0.80
C VAL A 13 51.73 57.96 1.28
N GLN A 14 50.67 57.43 1.90
CA GLN A 14 49.50 58.18 2.32
C GLN A 14 48.99 57.68 3.67
N THR A 15 48.32 58.54 4.42
CA THR A 15 47.67 58.17 5.68
C THR A 15 46.32 57.50 5.37
N ALA A 16 46.11 56.29 5.91
CA ALA A 16 44.86 55.57 5.77
C ALA A 16 44.25 55.33 7.16
N PRO A 17 42.95 55.63 7.37
CA PRO A 17 42.26 55.29 8.62
C PRO A 17 42.21 53.77 8.82
N ASP A 18 42.45 53.33 10.05
CA ASP A 18 42.40 51.91 10.40
C ASP A 18 41.00 51.32 10.25
N GLY A 19 40.92 50.12 9.67
CA GLY A 19 39.66 49.38 9.51
C GLY A 19 38.71 49.91 8.42
N VAL A 20 39.13 50.87 7.60
CA VAL A 20 38.29 51.43 6.52
C VAL A 20 38.93 51.24 5.14
N ARG A 21 38.12 50.87 4.14
CA ARG A 21 38.59 50.71 2.76
C ARG A 21 39.05 52.06 2.21
N ALA A 22 40.32 52.13 1.87
CA ALA A 22 40.95 53.34 1.38
C ALA A 22 41.31 53.18 -0.10
N ALA A 23 41.15 54.23 -0.89
CA ALA A 23 41.67 54.32 -2.25
C ALA A 23 42.77 55.38 -2.31
N CYS A 24 43.78 55.15 -3.16
CA CYS A 24 44.90 56.06 -3.32
C CYS A 24 44.41 57.44 -3.74
N ALA A 25 44.80 58.48 -3.01
CA ALA A 25 44.43 59.85 -3.29
C ALA A 25 44.89 60.33 -4.68
N ARG A 26 45.93 59.72 -5.26
CA ARG A 26 46.50 60.11 -6.56
C ARG A 26 45.96 59.31 -7.74
N CYS A 27 45.92 57.98 -7.64
CA CYS A 27 45.57 57.11 -8.77
C CYS A 27 44.27 56.32 -8.55
N ALA A 28 43.55 56.59 -7.47
CA ALA A 28 42.31 55.90 -7.06
C ALA A 28 42.44 54.37 -6.91
N THR A 29 43.65 53.80 -6.95
CA THR A 29 43.90 52.37 -6.74
C THR A 29 43.55 51.99 -5.30
N LYS A 30 42.81 50.88 -5.12
CA LYS A 30 42.40 50.39 -3.80
C LYS A 30 43.62 50.01 -2.95
N LEU A 31 43.69 50.58 -1.75
CA LEU A 31 44.70 50.30 -0.73
C LEU A 31 44.15 49.20 0.21
N GLY A 32 43.83 48.04 -0.37
CA GLY A 32 43.39 46.84 0.34
C GLY A 32 44.53 45.83 0.47
N SER A 33 44.43 44.96 1.47
CA SER A 33 45.39 43.89 1.80
C SER A 33 45.82 43.07 0.58
N TRP A 34 47.08 42.64 0.58
CA TRP A 34 47.70 41.84 -0.48
C TRP A 34 47.16 40.39 -0.58
N LEU A 35 46.17 40.01 0.23
CA LEU A 35 45.62 38.67 0.31
C LEU A 35 44.09 38.72 0.28
N GLY A 36 43.52 38.09 -0.74
CA GLY A 36 42.12 37.63 -0.76
C GLY A 36 41.02 38.69 -0.96
N PRO A 37 39.81 38.25 -1.35
CA PRO A 37 38.63 39.10 -1.32
C PRO A 37 38.14 39.35 0.13
N ASP A 38 37.92 40.62 0.50
CA ASP A 38 37.37 41.11 1.79
C ASP A 38 36.01 40.53 2.24
N TRP A 39 35.45 39.56 1.52
CA TRP A 39 34.17 38.89 1.83
C TRP A 39 34.37 37.44 2.27
N GLY A 40 35.61 36.94 2.35
CA GLY A 40 35.92 35.56 2.69
C GLY A 40 35.26 35.10 3.99
N ASN A 41 35.39 35.88 5.07
CA ASN A 41 34.82 35.50 6.37
C ASN A 41 33.29 35.65 6.45
N GLU A 42 32.68 36.66 5.82
CA GLU A 42 31.21 36.73 5.75
C GLU A 42 30.61 35.57 4.96
N LEU A 43 31.28 35.16 3.87
CA LEU A 43 30.85 34.01 3.06
C LEU A 43 31.14 32.68 3.76
N SER A 44 32.28 32.55 4.44
CA SER A 44 32.62 31.42 5.30
C SER A 44 31.59 31.24 6.42
N ALA A 45 31.16 32.33 7.07
CA ALA A 45 30.10 32.30 8.07
C ALA A 45 28.75 31.84 7.48
N ALA A 46 28.37 32.33 6.30
CA ALA A 46 27.13 31.92 5.63
C ALA A 46 27.15 30.45 5.22
N PHE A 47 28.27 29.95 4.70
CA PHE A 47 28.45 28.54 4.37
C PHE A 47 28.48 27.65 5.62
N ALA A 48 29.16 28.07 6.69
CA ALA A 48 29.21 27.33 7.95
C ALA A 48 27.81 27.21 8.58
N LEU A 49 27.01 28.30 8.54
CA LEU A 49 25.64 28.28 9.02
C LEU A 49 24.73 27.40 8.16
N ALA A 50 24.83 27.50 6.83
CA ALA A 50 24.07 26.65 5.91
C ALA A 50 24.42 25.16 6.08
N ALA A 51 25.70 24.84 6.27
CA ALA A 51 26.15 23.47 6.56
C ALA A 51 25.59 22.98 7.90
N LEU A 52 25.58 23.81 8.95
CA LEU A 52 24.99 23.45 10.24
C LEU A 52 23.48 23.20 10.16
N ILE A 53 22.76 23.92 9.30
CA ILE A 53 21.33 23.71 9.04
C ILE A 53 21.11 22.37 8.33
N LEU A 54 21.85 22.10 7.24
CA LEU A 54 21.72 20.86 6.47
C LEU A 54 22.27 19.63 7.20
N TYR A 55 23.10 19.82 8.22
CA TYR A 55 23.58 18.74 9.06
C TYR A 55 22.45 17.99 9.77
N VAL A 56 21.40 18.70 10.23
CA VAL A 56 20.25 18.09 10.93
C VAL A 56 19.54 17.04 10.06
N PRO A 57 19.02 17.37 8.86
CA PRO A 57 18.41 16.38 7.99
C PRO A 57 19.40 15.32 7.51
N ALA A 58 20.67 15.67 7.27
CA ALA A 58 21.69 14.71 6.83
C ALA A 58 21.95 13.58 7.85
N MET A 59 21.79 13.84 9.16
CA MET A 59 21.98 12.82 10.20
C MET A 59 20.74 11.98 10.46
N TRP A 60 19.55 12.53 10.21
CA TRP A 60 18.27 11.89 10.55
C TRP A 60 17.66 11.12 9.38
N LEU A 61 17.92 11.57 8.15
CA LEU A 61 17.37 10.94 6.95
C LEU A 61 18.09 9.63 6.61
N PRO A 62 17.37 8.65 6.02
CA PRO A 62 17.97 7.40 5.60
C PRO A 62 18.99 7.64 4.48
N PHE A 63 20.17 7.07 4.67
CA PHE A 63 21.30 7.22 3.75
C PHE A 63 21.21 6.23 2.59
N LEU A 64 20.81 4.99 2.92
CA LEU A 64 20.65 3.88 2.00
C LEU A 64 19.32 3.18 2.32
N ARG A 65 18.57 2.83 1.28
CA ARG A 65 17.43 1.91 1.37
C ARG A 65 17.82 0.63 0.65
N ILE A 66 17.86 -0.48 1.38
CA ILE A 66 18.18 -1.78 0.83
C ILE A 66 16.87 -2.57 0.74
N GLU A 67 16.45 -2.89 -0.48
CA GLU A 67 15.34 -3.80 -0.72
C GLU A 67 15.93 -5.17 -1.06
N ARG A 68 15.83 -6.12 -0.12
CA ARG A 68 16.14 -7.53 -0.37
C ARG A 68 14.92 -8.35 0.00
N LEU A 69 14.40 -9.12 -0.97
CA LEU A 69 13.33 -10.09 -0.74
C LEU A 69 12.07 -9.50 -0.06
N GLY A 70 11.71 -8.27 -0.40
CA GLY A 70 10.55 -7.57 0.19
C GLY A 70 10.77 -6.98 1.59
N HIS A 71 11.94 -7.15 2.19
CA HIS A 71 12.31 -6.47 3.45
C HIS A 71 13.12 -5.20 3.14
N ALA A 72 12.56 -4.04 3.47
CA ALA A 72 13.19 -2.75 3.27
C ALA A 72 13.87 -2.30 4.57
N HIS A 73 15.19 -2.44 4.66
CA HIS A 73 15.96 -1.85 5.75
C HIS A 73 16.56 -0.52 5.31
N ALA A 74 16.11 0.56 5.95
CA ALA A 74 16.64 1.90 5.77
C ALA A 74 17.53 2.26 6.96
N SER A 75 18.81 2.50 6.72
CA SER A 75 19.75 2.92 7.78
C SER A 75 20.17 4.38 7.57
N SER A 76 20.01 5.19 8.61
CA SER A 76 20.65 6.50 8.72
C SER A 76 22.03 6.35 9.38
N LEU A 77 22.88 7.38 9.30
CA LEU A 77 24.17 7.37 10.00
C LEU A 77 23.99 7.21 11.51
N LEU A 78 23.01 7.90 12.10
CA LEU A 78 22.68 7.77 13.52
C LEU A 78 22.08 6.39 13.85
N GLY A 79 21.23 5.86 12.96
CA GLY A 79 20.69 4.51 13.07
C GLY A 79 21.78 3.46 13.09
N GLY A 80 22.76 3.55 12.19
CA GLY A 80 23.93 2.68 12.17
C GLY A 80 24.75 2.75 13.45
N VAL A 81 24.99 3.95 14.01
CA VAL A 81 25.66 4.07 15.30
C VAL A 81 24.85 3.39 16.41
N ARG A 82 23.52 3.59 16.45
CA ARG A 82 22.66 2.97 17.46
C ARG A 82 22.67 1.45 17.36
N THR A 83 22.61 0.87 16.16
CA THR A 83 22.66 -0.57 15.97
C THR A 83 24.02 -1.13 16.40
N LEU A 84 25.13 -0.50 16.00
CA LEU A 84 26.47 -0.93 16.45
C LEU A 84 26.62 -0.90 17.98
N LEU A 85 26.03 0.09 18.66
CA LEU A 85 26.04 0.16 20.13
C LEU A 85 25.15 -0.93 20.76
N ALA A 86 23.97 -1.19 20.18
CA ALA A 86 23.05 -2.23 20.65
C ALA A 86 23.62 -3.64 20.46
N ASP A 87 24.33 -3.89 19.37
CA ASP A 87 25.01 -5.16 19.07
C ASP A 87 26.26 -5.39 19.94
N GLY A 88 26.61 -4.43 20.80
CA GLY A 88 27.73 -4.54 21.72
C GLY A 88 29.08 -4.11 21.16
N HIS A 89 29.13 -3.53 19.96
CA HIS A 89 30.36 -2.98 19.35
C HIS A 89 30.62 -1.52 19.78
N TRP A 90 30.70 -1.31 21.11
CA TRP A 90 30.81 0.01 21.74
C TRP A 90 31.95 0.88 21.20
N LEU A 91 33.14 0.30 21.02
CA LEU A 91 34.32 1.00 20.55
C LEU A 91 34.12 1.59 19.15
N VAL A 92 33.64 0.77 18.21
CA VAL A 92 33.43 1.19 16.82
C VAL A 92 32.31 2.22 16.75
N GLY A 93 31.19 1.98 17.45
CA GLY A 93 30.08 2.93 17.52
C GLY A 93 30.49 4.29 18.06
N LEU A 94 31.30 4.33 19.13
CA LEU A 94 31.76 5.58 19.74
C LEU A 94 32.77 6.34 18.87
N ILE A 95 33.64 5.63 18.14
CA ILE A 95 34.54 6.25 17.16
C ILE A 95 33.71 6.88 16.04
N VAL A 96 32.77 6.16 15.42
CA VAL A 96 31.93 6.71 14.35
C VAL A 96 31.10 7.91 14.87
N LEU A 97 30.54 7.83 16.08
CA LEU A 97 29.85 8.95 16.71
C LEU A 97 30.76 10.19 16.84
N LEU A 98 31.96 10.01 17.36
CA LEU A 98 32.90 11.11 17.57
C LEU A 98 33.27 11.78 16.23
N PHE A 99 33.69 10.99 15.25
CA PHE A 99 34.22 11.52 13.99
C PHE A 99 33.15 12.00 13.00
N SER A 100 31.98 11.36 12.97
CA SER A 100 30.91 11.70 12.00
C SER A 100 29.89 12.69 12.54
N ILE A 101 29.72 12.79 13.87
CA ILE A 101 28.70 13.65 14.49
C ILE A 101 29.35 14.79 15.28
N VAL A 102 30.23 14.49 16.23
CA VAL A 102 30.73 15.47 17.20
C VAL A 102 31.76 16.44 16.59
N LEU A 103 32.82 15.92 15.95
CA LEU A 103 33.89 16.75 15.38
C LEU A 103 33.40 17.75 14.32
N PRO A 104 32.50 17.39 13.39
CA PRO A 104 31.99 18.33 12.37
C PRO A 104 31.19 19.48 12.96
N VAL A 105 30.34 19.21 13.95
CA VAL A 105 29.54 20.24 14.64
C VAL A 105 30.46 21.21 15.38
N ILE A 106 31.45 20.69 16.11
CA ILE A 106 32.44 21.53 16.80
C ILE A 106 33.22 22.38 15.79
N LYS A 107 33.67 21.81 14.68
CA LYS A 107 34.41 22.54 13.63
C LYS A 107 33.57 23.66 13.03
N LEU A 108 32.34 23.39 12.61
CA LEU A 108 31.47 24.37 11.95
C LEU A 108 31.00 25.46 12.89
N THR A 109 30.67 25.12 14.14
CA THR A 109 30.33 26.11 15.17
C THR A 109 31.53 27.01 15.48
N ALA A 110 32.72 26.44 15.65
CA ALA A 110 33.94 27.22 15.86
C ALA A 110 34.28 28.14 14.67
N LEU A 111 34.14 27.67 13.42
CA LEU A 111 34.30 28.50 12.23
C LEU A 111 33.26 29.62 12.17
N LEU A 112 31.99 29.33 12.45
CA LEU A 112 30.92 30.34 12.49
C LEU A 112 31.20 31.42 13.55
N LEU A 113 31.67 31.02 14.73
CA LEU A 113 32.04 31.93 15.82
C LEU A 113 33.24 32.81 15.46
N LEU A 114 34.26 32.25 14.82
CA LEU A 114 35.45 33.00 14.39
C LEU A 114 35.14 33.95 13.24
N ALA A 115 34.26 33.54 12.31
CA ALA A 115 33.88 34.33 11.14
C ALA A 115 32.85 35.43 11.45
N GLN A 116 32.07 35.31 12.54
CA GLN A 116 31.11 36.33 12.95
C GLN A 116 31.76 37.49 13.73
N ARG A 117 31.88 38.64 13.06
CA ARG A 117 32.42 39.89 13.61
C ARG A 117 31.65 40.46 14.82
N ARG A 118 30.39 40.06 15.02
CA ARG A 118 29.53 40.59 16.11
C ARG A 118 29.89 40.05 17.50
N TRP A 119 30.53 38.88 17.58
CA TRP A 119 30.77 38.20 18.86
C TRP A 119 32.16 38.61 19.36
N ARG A 120 32.19 39.47 20.38
CA ARG A 120 33.42 39.99 21.01
C ARG A 120 34.06 38.94 21.92
N LEU A 121 34.56 37.85 21.34
CA LEU A 121 35.45 36.93 22.07
C LEU A 121 36.77 37.65 22.36
N ALA A 122 37.29 37.49 23.58
CA ALA A 122 38.62 37.97 23.93
C ALA A 122 39.69 37.35 23.00
N HIS A 123 40.72 38.12 22.64
CA HIS A 123 41.76 37.70 21.68
C HIS A 123 42.42 36.35 22.03
N ARG A 124 42.61 36.05 23.32
CA ARG A 124 43.15 34.77 23.79
C ARG A 124 42.25 33.58 23.43
N ASN A 125 40.93 33.75 23.50
CA ASN A 125 39.97 32.71 23.19
C ASN A 125 39.88 32.47 21.67
N ARG A 126 39.99 33.53 20.85
CA ARG A 126 40.06 33.41 19.38
C ARG A 126 41.25 32.55 18.93
N ALA A 127 42.43 32.76 19.52
CA ALA A 127 43.64 31.98 19.23
C ALA A 127 43.50 30.48 19.57
N VAL A 128 42.84 30.17 20.69
CA VAL A 128 42.61 28.79 21.13
C VAL A 128 41.60 28.10 20.23
N VAL A 129 40.49 28.78 19.91
CA VAL A 129 39.45 28.24 19.02
C VAL A 129 39.99 28.01 17.61
N TYR A 130 40.84 28.90 17.08
CA TYR A 130 41.47 28.69 15.77
C TYR A 130 42.41 27.46 15.76
N ARG A 131 43.27 27.32 16.77
CA ARG A 131 44.13 26.12 16.90
C ARG A 131 43.33 24.84 17.04
N LEU A 132 42.22 24.91 17.76
CA LEU A 132 41.29 23.79 17.89
C LEU A 132 40.68 23.43 16.53
N VAL A 133 40.23 24.41 15.74
CA VAL A 133 39.70 24.19 14.38
C VAL A 133 40.73 23.57 13.44
N GLU A 134 41.98 24.06 13.47
CA GLU A 134 43.06 23.51 12.66
C GLU A 134 43.39 22.06 13.04
N HIS A 135 43.39 21.75 14.34
CA HIS A 135 43.58 20.40 14.82
C HIS A 135 42.41 19.50 14.41
N LEU A 136 41.17 19.89 14.70
CA LEU A 136 39.96 19.17 14.30
C LEU A 136 39.88 18.96 12.79
N GLY A 137 40.34 19.93 11.98
CA GLY A 137 40.35 19.83 10.53
C GLY A 137 41.20 18.68 9.99
N ARG A 138 42.27 18.29 10.70
CA ARG A 138 43.14 17.15 10.32
C ARG A 138 42.51 15.79 10.62
N TRP A 139 41.56 15.74 11.54
CA TRP A 139 40.87 14.52 11.99
C TRP A 139 39.45 14.38 11.43
N GLY A 140 38.79 15.50 11.13
CA GLY A 140 37.43 15.57 10.60
C GLY A 140 37.36 15.31 9.11
N MET A 141 37.64 14.08 8.69
CA MET A 141 37.71 13.64 7.28
C MET A 141 36.36 13.14 6.76
N LEU A 142 35.32 13.98 6.88
CA LEU A 142 33.97 13.67 6.39
C LEU A 142 33.90 13.51 4.86
N ASP A 143 34.81 14.18 4.17
CA ASP A 143 35.04 14.08 2.73
C ASP A 143 35.47 12.66 2.32
N VAL A 144 36.39 12.04 3.06
CA VAL A 144 36.77 10.66 2.78
C VAL A 144 35.69 9.66 3.17
N LEU A 145 34.89 9.94 4.21
CA LEU A 145 33.70 9.12 4.49
C LEU A 145 32.73 9.14 3.29
N LEU A 146 32.48 10.30 2.69
CA LEU A 146 31.65 10.42 1.49
C LEU A 146 32.25 9.63 0.31
N VAL A 147 33.56 9.73 0.08
CA VAL A 147 34.24 8.97 -0.99
C VAL A 147 34.16 7.47 -0.72
N ALA A 148 34.40 7.02 0.52
CA ALA A 148 34.33 5.62 0.89
C ALA A 148 32.92 5.05 0.67
N VAL A 149 31.88 5.79 1.03
CA VAL A 149 30.49 5.38 0.78
C VAL A 149 30.17 5.35 -0.71
N MET A 150 30.62 6.34 -1.48
CA MET A 150 30.44 6.35 -2.95
C MET A 150 31.14 5.16 -3.61
N VAL A 151 32.38 4.85 -3.22
CA VAL A 151 33.13 3.69 -3.72
C VAL A 151 32.45 2.39 -3.32
N ALA A 152 31.96 2.28 -2.08
CA ALA A 152 31.19 1.12 -1.63
C ALA A 152 29.94 0.95 -2.49
N PHE A 153 29.17 2.01 -2.74
CA PHE A 153 27.97 1.99 -3.57
C PHE A 153 28.28 1.51 -5.00
N VAL A 154 29.31 2.07 -5.65
CA VAL A 154 29.73 1.66 -6.99
C VAL A 154 30.16 0.19 -7.04
N LYS A 155 30.86 -0.30 -6.01
CA LYS A 155 31.29 -1.71 -5.93
C LYS A 155 30.16 -2.68 -5.60
N LEU A 156 29.13 -2.24 -4.88
CA LEU A 156 27.99 -3.05 -4.43
C LEU A 156 26.88 -3.16 -5.50
N GLY A 157 26.81 -2.22 -6.45
CA GLY A 157 25.76 -2.13 -7.48
C GLY A 157 25.64 -3.31 -8.44
N GLY A 158 26.53 -4.31 -8.37
CA GLY A 158 26.43 -5.55 -9.15
C GLY A 158 25.61 -6.67 -8.50
N LEU A 159 25.19 -6.53 -7.23
CA LEU A 159 24.55 -7.61 -6.46
C LEU A 159 23.15 -7.28 -5.88
N VAL A 160 22.76 -6.00 -5.81
CA VAL A 160 21.48 -5.53 -5.22
C VAL A 160 21.06 -4.21 -5.86
N GLU A 161 19.77 -4.01 -6.09
CA GLU A 161 19.18 -2.74 -6.55
C GLU A 161 19.14 -1.75 -5.37
N PHE A 162 20.08 -0.81 -5.33
CA PHE A 162 20.16 0.19 -4.26
C PHE A 162 19.53 1.51 -4.70
N HIS A 163 18.57 1.98 -3.91
CA HIS A 163 18.03 3.33 -4.06
C HIS A 163 18.75 4.29 -3.11
N ALA A 164 19.31 5.37 -3.67
CA ALA A 164 19.91 6.44 -2.87
C ALA A 164 18.80 7.19 -2.10
N GLY A 165 18.89 7.19 -0.77
CA GLY A 165 17.96 7.93 0.07
C GLY A 165 18.20 9.44 -0.01
N ALA A 166 17.20 10.24 0.39
CA ALA A 166 17.32 11.71 0.47
C ALA A 166 18.44 12.17 1.43
N GLY A 167 18.86 11.31 2.37
CA GLY A 167 19.99 11.55 3.27
C GLY A 167 21.34 11.69 2.54
N LEU A 168 21.56 10.99 1.44
CA LEU A 168 22.82 11.04 0.70
C LEU A 168 23.08 12.43 0.09
N LEU A 169 22.06 13.02 -0.55
CA LEU A 169 22.17 14.33 -1.21
C LEU A 169 22.35 15.46 -0.20
N THR A 170 21.62 15.41 0.92
CA THR A 170 21.76 16.38 2.00
C THR A 170 23.12 16.29 2.67
N PHE A 171 23.61 15.07 2.93
CA PHE A 171 24.94 14.86 3.46
C PHE A 171 26.04 15.33 2.51
N ALA A 172 25.95 15.01 1.21
CA ALA A 172 26.91 15.49 0.21
C ALA A 172 26.94 17.03 0.13
N SER A 173 25.77 17.67 0.13
CA SER A 173 25.65 19.13 0.13
C SER A 173 26.25 19.74 1.41
N PHE A 174 25.99 19.14 2.56
CA PHE A 174 26.60 19.52 3.84
C PHE A 174 28.13 19.45 3.81
N VAL A 175 28.70 18.35 3.30
CA VAL A 175 30.16 18.16 3.20
C VAL A 175 30.78 19.20 2.28
N LEU A 176 30.17 19.47 1.12
CA LEU A 176 30.64 20.49 0.18
C LEU A 176 30.61 21.90 0.79
N LEU A 177 29.51 22.28 1.44
CA LEU A 177 29.41 23.60 2.09
C LEU A 177 30.39 23.74 3.26
N SER A 178 30.64 22.67 4.01
CA SER A 178 31.66 22.62 5.07
C SER A 178 33.09 22.81 4.53
N LEU A 179 33.39 22.21 3.37
CA LEU A 179 34.67 22.40 2.67
C LEU A 179 34.80 23.84 2.18
N CYS A 180 33.78 24.40 1.53
CA CYS A 180 33.76 25.79 1.10
C CYS A 180 33.93 26.77 2.27
N ALA A 181 33.26 26.53 3.40
CA ALA A 181 33.41 27.34 4.60
C ALA A 181 34.86 27.36 5.10
N SER A 182 35.53 26.21 5.08
CA SER A 182 36.94 26.09 5.50
C SER A 182 37.89 26.75 4.49
N ALA A 183 37.65 26.59 3.20
CA ALA A 183 38.51 27.11 2.13
C ALA A 183 38.43 28.64 1.97
N LEU A 184 37.27 29.23 2.31
CA LEU A 184 37.03 30.67 2.21
C LEU A 184 37.34 31.44 3.50
N PHE A 185 37.65 30.74 4.59
CA PHE A 185 37.99 31.36 5.86
C PHE A 185 39.38 32.02 5.78
N ASP A 186 39.44 33.33 6.01
CA ASP A 186 40.69 34.08 6.06
C ASP A 186 41.12 34.31 7.52
N PRO A 187 42.18 33.64 7.99
CA PRO A 187 42.67 33.79 9.35
C PRO A 187 43.33 35.16 9.60
N PHE A 188 43.74 35.92 8.57
CA PHE A 188 44.46 37.18 8.74
C PHE A 188 43.56 38.32 9.22
N GLU A 189 42.31 38.39 8.74
CA GLU A 189 41.32 39.38 9.20
C GLU A 189 41.03 39.28 10.72
N LEU A 190 41.21 38.10 11.31
CA LEU A 190 41.03 37.86 12.75
C LEU A 190 41.98 38.72 13.62
N TRP A 191 43.17 39.01 13.10
CA TRP A 191 44.28 39.65 13.82
C TRP A 191 44.43 41.13 13.53
N ASP A 192 43.93 41.61 12.38
CA ASP A 192 43.98 43.03 11.99
C ASP A 192 43.16 43.92 12.96
N GLU A 193 42.08 43.39 13.56
CA GLU A 193 41.32 44.09 14.61
C GLU A 193 42.13 44.31 15.91
N GLY A 194 43.00 43.38 16.28
CA GLY A 194 43.78 43.44 17.53
C GLY A 194 44.87 44.53 17.51
N LEU A 195 45.45 44.78 16.33
CA LEU A 195 46.43 45.84 16.12
C LEU A 195 45.82 47.24 16.28
N SER A 196 44.55 47.41 15.92
CA SER A 196 43.84 48.69 16.07
C SER A 196 43.44 49.02 17.52
N LEU A 197 43.26 48.01 18.38
CA LEU A 197 42.92 48.19 19.81
C LEU A 197 44.15 48.40 20.69
N ALA A 198 45.29 47.77 20.36
CA ALA A 198 46.55 47.94 21.12
C ALA A 198 47.18 49.33 20.98
N GLN A 199 46.69 50.16 20.06
CA GLN A 199 47.22 51.49 19.76
C GLN A 199 46.44 52.65 20.39
N ASN A 200 45.47 52.39 21.26
CA ASN A 200 44.85 53.43 22.08
C ASN A 200 45.51 53.44 23.48
N PRO A 201 46.59 54.20 23.73
CA PRO A 201 46.90 54.58 25.11
C PRO A 201 45.80 55.51 25.63
N GLU A 202 45.39 55.32 26.89
CA GLU A 202 44.48 56.23 27.59
C GLU A 202 44.94 57.69 27.44
N PRO A 203 44.03 58.66 27.26
CA PRO A 203 44.41 60.07 27.27
C PRO A 203 44.94 60.41 28.67
N ALA A 204 46.28 60.52 28.78
CA ALA A 204 46.93 61.05 29.97
C ALA A 204 46.37 62.45 30.25
N SER A 205 45.82 62.62 31.45
CA SER A 205 45.36 63.89 31.98
C SER A 205 46.46 64.96 31.89
N THR A 206 46.11 66.07 31.26
CA THR A 206 46.90 67.29 31.12
C THR A 206 47.33 67.86 32.47
N SER A 207 48.64 68.00 32.70
CA SER A 207 49.19 69.01 33.60
C SER A 207 50.18 69.88 32.84
N GLY A 208 49.98 71.19 32.88
CA GLY A 208 50.64 72.18 32.05
C GLY A 208 52.16 72.25 32.19
N ALA A 209 52.81 72.45 31.05
CA ALA A 209 54.07 73.16 30.90
C ALA A 209 54.14 73.67 29.46
N GLN A 210 54.33 74.99 29.29
CA GLN A 210 54.59 75.61 27.98
C GLN A 210 55.91 75.09 27.40
N PRO A 211 56.00 74.82 26.08
CA PRO A 211 57.28 74.68 25.42
C PRO A 211 57.64 75.93 24.60
N ALA A 212 58.94 76.19 24.63
CA ALA A 212 59.66 77.22 23.91
C ALA A 212 59.68 76.99 22.39
N GLU A 213 59.89 78.12 21.74
CA GLU A 213 60.08 78.38 20.32
C GLU A 213 61.23 77.54 19.72
N HIS A 214 60.92 76.59 18.83
CA HIS A 214 61.91 75.97 17.94
C HIS A 214 61.26 75.59 16.59
N THR A 215 61.61 76.38 15.57
CA THR A 215 61.88 76.03 14.17
C THR A 215 60.87 75.13 13.44
N GLN A 216 59.98 75.79 12.68
CA GLN A 216 59.20 75.18 11.58
C GLN A 216 60.15 74.54 10.55
N VAL A 217 60.29 73.22 10.62
CA VAL A 217 60.64 72.40 9.45
C VAL A 217 59.34 72.09 8.74
N MET A 218 59.27 72.42 7.45
CA MET A 218 58.14 72.15 6.55
C MET A 218 57.74 70.68 6.61
N ALA A 219 56.73 70.35 7.41
CA ALA A 219 56.08 69.05 7.38
C ALA A 219 55.31 68.96 6.06
N HIS A 220 55.81 68.19 5.09
CA HIS A 220 54.99 67.76 3.97
C HIS A 220 53.79 67.01 4.53
N GLU A 221 52.60 67.62 4.46
CA GLU A 221 51.32 66.98 4.77
C GLU A 221 51.18 65.74 3.89
N VAL A 222 51.33 64.58 4.51
CA VAL A 222 51.13 63.29 3.85
C VAL A 222 49.65 63.22 3.44
N PRO A 223 49.32 63.03 2.15
CA PRO A 223 47.94 63.04 1.69
C PRO A 223 47.12 61.95 2.38
N ALA A 224 45.86 62.25 2.69
CA ALA A 224 44.91 61.30 3.27
C ALA A 224 44.24 60.48 2.16
N ALA A 225 44.15 59.17 2.35
CA ALA A 225 43.51 58.28 1.40
C ALA A 225 41.98 58.47 1.36
N MET A 226 41.36 58.26 0.19
CA MET A 226 39.91 58.40 0.02
C MET A 226 39.18 57.22 0.68
N VAL A 227 38.31 57.52 1.64
CA VAL A 227 37.50 56.53 2.34
C VAL A 227 36.34 56.06 1.45
N THR A 228 36.28 54.76 1.20
CA THR A 228 35.14 54.12 0.52
C THR A 228 34.34 53.31 1.55
N PRO A 229 33.01 53.52 1.68
CA PRO A 229 32.20 52.69 2.55
C PRO A 229 32.16 51.25 2.03
N PRO A 230 32.22 50.21 2.90
CA PRO A 230 32.09 48.84 2.45
C PRO A 230 30.67 48.61 1.88
N PRO A 231 30.54 47.94 0.71
CA PRO A 231 29.26 47.51 0.20
C PRO A 231 28.70 46.44 1.12
N ARG A 232 27.56 46.72 1.76
CA ARG A 232 26.79 45.74 2.53
C ARG A 232 26.16 44.72 1.58
N ARG A 233 26.85 43.60 1.31
CA ARG A 233 26.32 42.52 0.47
C ARG A 233 25.46 41.55 1.28
N ARG A 234 24.21 41.95 1.53
CA ARG A 234 23.20 41.11 2.22
C ARG A 234 22.86 39.80 1.49
N TRP A 235 23.20 39.68 0.20
CA TRP A 235 22.89 38.51 -0.64
C TRP A 235 23.61 37.23 -0.19
N VAL A 236 24.76 37.36 0.48
CA VAL A 236 25.51 36.23 1.05
C VAL A 236 24.66 35.44 2.06
N TRP A 237 23.75 36.12 2.77
CA TRP A 237 22.83 35.52 3.73
C TRP A 237 21.63 34.81 3.09
N LEU A 238 21.50 34.82 1.76
CA LEU A 238 20.52 33.98 1.06
C LEU A 238 20.89 32.50 1.16
N ILE A 239 22.18 32.15 1.25
CA ILE A 239 22.67 30.76 1.34
C ILE A 239 22.04 30.01 2.53
N PRO A 240 22.11 30.50 3.79
CA PRO A 240 21.46 29.84 4.91
C PRO A 240 19.93 29.87 4.80
N VAL A 241 19.32 30.88 4.19
CA VAL A 241 17.86 30.92 3.98
C VAL A 241 17.42 29.79 3.03
N VAL A 242 18.14 29.59 1.92
CA VAL A 242 17.90 28.47 1.01
C VAL A 242 18.10 27.14 1.73
N ALA A 243 19.13 27.01 2.57
CA ALA A 243 19.35 25.80 3.37
C ALA A 243 18.18 25.50 4.33
N VAL A 244 17.58 26.52 4.95
CA VAL A 244 16.35 26.36 5.77
C VAL A 244 15.19 25.89 4.92
N LEU A 245 14.96 26.51 3.76
CA LEU A 245 13.85 26.13 2.87
C LEU A 245 13.99 24.69 2.36
N VAL A 246 15.19 24.27 1.95
CA VAL A 246 15.48 22.91 1.52
C VAL A 246 15.27 21.92 2.67
N THR A 247 15.78 22.25 3.86
CA THR A 247 15.60 21.41 5.05
C THR A 247 14.12 21.26 5.42
N GLY A 248 13.37 22.36 5.41
CA GLY A 248 11.92 22.35 5.68
C GLY A 248 11.15 21.54 4.64
N TRP A 249 11.48 21.70 3.36
CA TRP A 249 10.86 20.92 2.28
C TRP A 249 11.13 19.42 2.39
N LEU A 250 12.37 19.02 2.72
CA LEU A 250 12.73 17.62 2.93
C LEU A 250 12.08 17.00 4.17
N ILE A 251 12.00 17.75 5.27
CA ILE A 251 11.28 17.28 6.46
C ILE A 251 9.79 17.11 6.11
N ALA A 252 9.20 18.06 5.40
CA ALA A 252 7.81 17.98 4.96
C ALA A 252 7.56 16.79 4.02
N SER A 253 8.45 16.53 3.07
CA SER A 253 8.33 15.40 2.15
C SER A 253 8.44 14.04 2.86
N VAL A 254 9.29 13.95 3.88
CA VAL A 254 9.42 12.73 4.68
C VAL A 254 8.22 12.52 5.60
N VAL A 255 7.69 13.60 6.19
CA VAL A 255 6.49 13.53 7.02
C VAL A 255 5.25 13.20 6.18
N SER A 256 5.11 13.76 4.97
CA SER A 256 3.99 13.44 4.08
C SER A 256 4.04 12.02 3.54
N GLN A 257 5.22 11.40 3.49
CA GLN A 257 5.40 9.99 3.13
C GLN A 257 5.22 9.01 4.29
N ARG A 258 5.06 9.48 5.54
CA ARG A 258 4.73 8.60 6.67
C ARG A 258 3.27 8.20 6.58
N GLY A 259 3.00 6.91 6.46
CA GLY A 259 1.64 6.41 6.49
C GLY A 259 1.00 6.51 7.88
N ARG A 260 -0.29 6.18 7.94
CA ARG A 260 -1.17 6.44 9.08
C ARG A 260 -0.87 5.53 10.26
N LEU A 261 -0.99 6.07 11.47
CA LEU A 261 -0.87 5.31 12.71
C LEU A 261 -2.25 4.78 13.13
N ILE A 262 -2.34 3.48 13.39
CA ILE A 262 -3.52 2.82 13.94
C ILE A 262 -3.19 2.22 15.31
N ALA A 263 -4.16 2.23 16.21
CA ALA A 263 -4.09 1.60 17.52
C ALA A 263 -4.83 0.27 17.49
N LEU A 264 -4.14 -0.82 17.83
CA LEU A 264 -4.73 -2.14 17.98
C LEU A 264 -4.73 -2.52 19.45
N THR A 265 -5.86 -3.02 19.95
CA THR A 265 -5.98 -3.48 21.34
C THR A 265 -6.21 -4.98 21.38
N PHE A 266 -5.35 -5.71 22.08
CA PHE A 266 -5.44 -7.15 22.29
C PHE A 266 -5.53 -7.47 23.78
N ARG A 267 -6.11 -8.62 24.13
CA ARG A 267 -6.06 -9.13 25.51
C ARG A 267 -4.66 -9.60 25.88
N GLU A 268 -3.96 -10.23 24.94
CA GLU A 268 -2.63 -10.78 25.13
C GLU A 268 -1.69 -10.38 23.98
N GLY A 269 -0.47 -9.96 24.30
CA GLY A 269 0.51 -9.50 23.30
C GLY A 269 1.25 -10.63 22.56
N HIS A 270 1.08 -11.89 23.01
CA HIS A 270 1.62 -13.12 22.41
C HIS A 270 3.05 -13.05 21.81
N GLY A 271 3.96 -12.25 22.37
CA GLY A 271 5.34 -12.11 21.90
C GLY A 271 5.54 -11.24 20.66
N ILE A 272 4.58 -10.38 20.31
CA ILE A 272 4.79 -9.26 19.39
C ILE A 272 5.72 -8.25 20.06
N ALA A 273 6.69 -7.75 19.29
CA ALA A 273 7.62 -6.70 19.72
C ALA A 273 7.54 -5.49 18.76
N ALA A 274 8.10 -4.36 19.19
CA ALA A 274 8.34 -3.24 18.29
C ALA A 274 9.22 -3.69 17.11
N GLY A 275 8.83 -3.33 15.90
CA GLY A 275 9.42 -3.79 14.64
C GLY A 275 8.73 -4.99 14.00
N ALA A 276 7.69 -5.57 14.61
CA ALA A 276 6.93 -6.65 13.99
C ALA A 276 6.16 -6.16 12.75
N GLU A 277 6.10 -6.98 11.72
CA GLU A 277 5.45 -6.63 10.45
C GLU A 277 3.94 -6.84 10.51
N LEU A 278 3.17 -5.96 9.87
CA LEU A 278 1.77 -6.17 9.51
C LEU A 278 1.72 -6.60 8.05
N LYS A 279 1.09 -7.73 7.76
CA LYS A 279 0.99 -8.31 6.42
C LYS A 279 -0.45 -8.46 5.96
N TYR A 280 -0.65 -8.33 4.65
CA TYR A 280 -1.90 -8.68 3.98
C TYR A 280 -1.55 -9.51 2.74
N HIS A 281 -2.10 -10.73 2.65
CA HIS A 281 -1.72 -11.72 1.63
C HIS A 281 -0.20 -11.92 1.47
N GLY A 282 0.53 -11.90 2.59
CA GLY A 282 1.99 -12.06 2.59
C GLY A 282 2.80 -10.79 2.23
N ILE A 283 2.13 -9.69 1.83
CA ILE A 283 2.76 -8.40 1.51
C ILE A 283 2.78 -7.52 2.75
N VAL A 284 3.93 -6.90 3.05
CA VAL A 284 4.08 -5.98 4.19
C VAL A 284 3.30 -4.70 3.92
N CYS A 285 2.32 -4.40 4.78
CA CYS A 285 1.44 -3.23 4.69
C CYS A 285 1.58 -2.29 5.91
N GLY A 286 2.40 -2.66 6.90
CA GLY A 286 2.74 -1.79 8.02
C GLY A 286 3.74 -2.43 8.98
N GLU A 287 4.09 -1.69 10.03
CA GLU A 287 5.05 -2.10 11.06
C GLU A 287 4.58 -1.64 12.44
N VAL A 288 4.80 -2.46 13.47
CA VAL A 288 4.50 -2.14 14.87
C VAL A 288 5.56 -1.18 15.39
N GLU A 289 5.16 0.06 15.73
CA GLU A 289 6.08 1.05 16.32
C GLU A 289 6.31 0.80 17.80
N THR A 290 5.22 0.60 18.55
CA THR A 290 5.29 0.44 20.00
C THR A 290 4.30 -0.59 20.50
N VAL A 291 4.69 -1.26 21.60
CA VAL A 291 3.86 -2.20 22.35
C VAL A 291 3.84 -1.72 23.80
N ARG A 292 2.65 -1.45 24.34
CA ARG A 292 2.47 -1.00 25.73
C ARG A 292 1.37 -1.82 26.39
N LEU A 293 1.50 -2.02 27.70
CA LEU A 293 0.36 -2.44 28.52
C LEU A 293 -0.55 -1.23 28.76
N SER A 294 -1.84 -1.49 28.81
CA SER A 294 -2.86 -0.56 29.32
C SER A 294 -2.59 -0.17 30.77
N ASP A 295 -3.12 0.99 31.19
CA ASP A 295 -2.95 1.51 32.56
C ASP A 295 -3.56 0.57 33.63
N ASP A 296 -4.58 -0.19 33.26
CA ASP A 296 -5.23 -1.20 34.11
C ASP A 296 -4.56 -2.58 34.07
N LEU A 297 -3.51 -2.72 33.25
CA LEU A 297 -2.74 -3.95 33.01
C LEU A 297 -3.57 -5.12 32.45
N THR A 298 -4.77 -4.89 31.94
CA THR A 298 -5.66 -5.97 31.45
C THR A 298 -5.53 -6.21 29.95
N GLN A 299 -5.07 -5.20 29.21
CA GLN A 299 -4.97 -5.19 27.75
C GLN A 299 -3.59 -4.75 27.27
N VAL A 300 -3.23 -5.17 26.06
CA VAL A 300 -2.04 -4.76 25.34
C VAL A 300 -2.43 -3.82 24.19
N HIS A 301 -1.88 -2.62 24.19
CA HIS A 301 -2.05 -1.65 23.10
C HIS A 301 -0.82 -1.67 22.20
N LEU A 302 -1.07 -1.84 20.89
CA LEU A 302 -0.06 -1.75 19.85
C LEU A 302 -0.32 -0.53 18.99
N GLU A 303 0.71 0.27 18.77
CA GLU A 303 0.70 1.35 17.78
C GLU A 303 1.34 0.81 16.50
N VAL A 304 0.55 0.69 15.43
CA VAL A 304 1.00 0.14 14.14
C VAL A 304 0.96 1.24 13.10
N ARG A 305 2.06 1.46 12.39
CA ARG A 305 2.13 2.41 11.28
C ARG A 305 1.91 1.68 9.97
N LEU A 306 0.85 2.06 9.26
CA LEU A 306 0.57 1.57 7.92
C LEU A 306 1.47 2.25 6.89
N THR A 307 1.72 1.58 5.78
CA THR A 307 2.31 2.22 4.60
C THR A 307 1.28 3.14 3.92
N PRO A 308 1.70 4.17 3.16
CA PRO A 308 0.77 5.06 2.45
C PRO A 308 -0.18 4.31 1.50
N GLU A 309 0.30 3.24 0.86
CA GLU A 309 -0.48 2.38 -0.04
C GLU A 309 -1.56 1.60 0.72
N ALA A 310 -1.28 1.24 1.98
CA ALA A 310 -2.17 0.48 2.85
C ALA A 310 -3.15 1.36 3.65
N ASP A 311 -3.17 2.69 3.47
CA ASP A 311 -4.07 3.61 4.20
C ASP A 311 -5.56 3.26 3.98
N GLY A 312 -5.88 2.64 2.84
CA GLY A 312 -7.23 2.15 2.53
C GLY A 312 -7.67 0.93 3.35
N LEU A 313 -6.77 0.22 4.01
CA LEU A 313 -7.09 -0.99 4.77
C LEU A 313 -7.66 -0.67 6.17
N ALA A 314 -7.35 0.51 6.72
CA ALA A 314 -7.86 0.98 8.01
C ALA A 314 -9.28 1.55 7.91
N ARG A 315 -10.25 0.68 7.68
CA ARG A 315 -11.68 1.01 7.60
C ARG A 315 -12.49 0.23 8.63
N ASP A 316 -13.66 0.76 8.95
CA ASP A 316 -14.61 0.07 9.83
C ASP A 316 -14.95 -1.33 9.27
N GLY A 317 -15.01 -2.30 10.18
CA GLY A 317 -15.09 -3.73 9.85
C GLY A 317 -13.78 -4.43 9.51
N ALA A 318 -12.63 -3.72 9.46
CA ALA A 318 -11.33 -4.37 9.33
C ALA A 318 -11.00 -5.16 10.60
N ARG A 319 -10.54 -6.40 10.41
CA ARG A 319 -10.25 -7.36 11.49
C ARG A 319 -8.78 -7.71 11.49
N PHE A 320 -8.15 -7.68 12.65
CA PHE A 320 -6.70 -7.88 12.81
C PHE A 320 -6.46 -9.04 13.77
N TRP A 321 -5.47 -9.88 13.50
CA TRP A 321 -5.06 -10.94 14.43
C TRP A 321 -3.55 -11.22 14.35
N ILE A 322 -3.03 -11.83 15.41
CA ILE A 322 -1.63 -12.24 15.49
C ILE A 322 -1.50 -13.64 14.89
N VAL A 323 -0.65 -13.80 13.87
CA VAL A 323 -0.37 -15.11 13.28
C VAL A 323 0.61 -15.87 14.17
N ARG A 324 0.26 -17.11 14.50
CA ARG A 324 0.99 -17.97 15.42
C ARG A 324 1.43 -19.23 14.67
N PRO A 325 2.58 -19.84 15.03
CA PRO A 325 2.92 -21.16 14.53
C PRO A 325 1.90 -22.14 15.12
N GLN A 326 1.03 -22.67 14.28
CA GLN A 326 0.07 -23.69 14.68
C GLN A 326 0.55 -25.02 14.13
N ALA A 327 0.99 -25.89 15.04
CA ALA A 327 1.21 -27.29 14.72
C ALA A 327 -0.14 -27.98 14.71
N ASP A 328 -0.75 -28.05 13.53
CA ASP A 328 -1.98 -28.81 13.32
C ASP A 328 -1.65 -30.18 12.72
N LEU A 329 -2.44 -31.20 13.06
CA LEU A 329 -2.15 -32.60 12.71
C LEU A 329 -2.29 -32.90 11.21
N THR A 330 -2.88 -31.99 10.43
CA THR A 330 -3.06 -32.09 8.97
C THR A 330 -2.07 -31.25 8.17
N GLY A 331 -1.16 -30.52 8.83
CA GLY A 331 -0.21 -29.65 8.17
C GLY A 331 0.33 -28.59 9.14
N ILE A 332 1.60 -28.24 8.97
CA ILE A 332 2.24 -27.23 9.82
C ILE A 332 2.04 -25.87 9.14
N ALA A 333 1.13 -25.04 9.69
CA ALA A 333 0.91 -23.68 9.24
C ALA A 333 1.69 -22.70 10.13
N GLY A 334 2.28 -21.67 9.54
CA GLY A 334 3.04 -20.68 10.30
C GLY A 334 4.45 -21.13 10.71
N LEU A 335 5.07 -22.12 10.05
CA LEU A 335 6.47 -22.51 10.29
C LEU A 335 7.45 -21.34 10.12
N GLU A 336 7.12 -20.38 9.27
CA GLU A 336 7.88 -19.15 9.10
C GLU A 336 8.03 -18.35 10.40
N THR A 337 7.11 -18.54 11.35
CA THR A 337 7.13 -17.91 12.68
C THR A 337 7.81 -18.76 13.76
N LEU A 338 8.25 -19.98 13.44
CA LEU A 338 9.00 -20.84 14.37
C LEU A 338 10.45 -20.36 14.53
N VAL A 339 11.01 -19.76 13.46
CA VAL A 339 12.38 -19.19 13.42
C VAL A 339 12.35 -17.67 13.16
N GLY A 340 11.26 -17.14 12.59
CA GLY A 340 11.07 -15.71 12.30
C GLY A 340 10.28 -14.94 13.36
N ALA A 341 10.25 -13.61 13.24
CA ALA A 341 9.47 -12.74 14.12
C ALA A 341 7.96 -12.98 13.92
N LYS A 342 7.19 -12.99 15.02
CA LYS A 342 5.73 -13.04 14.97
C LYS A 342 5.19 -11.79 14.26
N TYR A 343 4.21 -11.97 13.39
CA TYR A 343 3.65 -10.89 12.58
C TYR A 343 2.13 -10.78 12.77
N LEU A 344 1.61 -9.60 12.45
CA LEU A 344 0.18 -9.32 12.41
C LEU A 344 -0.34 -9.53 11.00
N THR A 345 -1.58 -9.97 10.88
CA THR A 345 -2.30 -9.97 9.61
C THR A 345 -3.66 -9.32 9.77
N LEU A 346 -4.30 -9.02 8.63
CA LEU A 346 -5.59 -8.36 8.62
C LEU A 346 -6.52 -8.93 7.54
N LEU A 347 -7.81 -8.73 7.74
CA LEU A 347 -8.85 -8.86 6.74
C LEU A 347 -9.51 -7.48 6.56
N PRO A 348 -9.55 -6.92 5.34
CA PRO A 348 -10.13 -5.60 5.11
C PRO A 348 -11.65 -5.63 5.32
N GLY A 349 -12.16 -4.53 5.88
CA GLY A 349 -13.60 -4.27 5.95
C GLY A 349 -14.17 -3.82 4.61
N ASN A 350 -15.44 -3.38 4.63
CA ASN A 350 -16.10 -2.85 3.43
C ASN A 350 -15.32 -1.63 2.88
N PRO A 351 -14.95 -1.59 1.58
CA PRO A 351 -14.23 -0.48 0.97
C PRO A 351 -14.93 0.89 1.08
N GLN A 352 -16.26 0.89 1.25
CA GLN A 352 -17.08 2.09 1.41
C GLN A 352 -17.23 2.54 2.87
N ALA A 353 -16.77 1.74 3.83
CA ALA A 353 -16.88 2.06 5.24
C ALA A 353 -15.94 3.22 5.64
N GLN A 354 -16.31 3.92 6.72
CA GLN A 354 -15.54 5.05 7.23
C GLN A 354 -14.14 4.61 7.68
N ARG A 355 -13.14 5.47 7.50
CA ARG A 355 -11.78 5.21 8.00
C ARG A 355 -11.76 5.32 9.52
N VAL A 356 -11.15 4.33 10.17
CA VAL A 356 -11.05 4.22 11.63
C VAL A 356 -9.59 4.02 12.02
N THR A 357 -9.19 4.55 13.17
CA THR A 357 -7.80 4.47 13.67
C THR A 357 -7.64 3.58 14.89
N SER A 358 -8.72 3.06 15.45
CA SER A 358 -8.72 2.19 16.63
C SER A 358 -9.44 0.89 16.30
N PHE A 359 -8.79 -0.24 16.56
CA PHE A 359 -9.34 -1.57 16.31
C PHE A 359 -9.12 -2.48 17.50
N VAL A 360 -10.03 -3.43 17.66
CA VAL A 360 -9.88 -4.54 18.59
C VAL A 360 -9.31 -5.72 17.83
N GLY A 361 -8.18 -6.24 18.30
CA GLY A 361 -7.54 -7.41 17.74
C GLY A 361 -8.27 -8.68 18.15
N LEU A 362 -8.40 -9.61 17.21
CA LEU A 362 -8.96 -10.93 17.43
C LEU A 362 -7.89 -11.88 17.98
N ASP A 363 -8.29 -12.68 18.96
CA ASP A 363 -7.42 -13.70 19.56
C ASP A 363 -7.18 -14.88 18.59
N GLU A 364 -8.20 -15.24 17.80
CA GLU A 364 -8.17 -16.34 16.82
C GLU A 364 -8.45 -15.86 15.38
N PRO A 365 -7.89 -16.52 14.36
CA PRO A 365 -8.16 -16.18 12.96
C PRO A 365 -9.64 -16.42 12.61
N PRO A 366 -10.29 -15.51 11.86
CA PRO A 366 -11.65 -15.73 11.39
C PRO A 366 -11.69 -16.89 10.38
N VAL A 367 -12.70 -17.75 10.49
CA VAL A 367 -12.91 -18.87 9.55
C VAL A 367 -13.67 -18.34 8.33
N LEU A 368 -12.94 -17.84 7.33
CA LEU A 368 -13.48 -17.17 6.14
C LEU A 368 -14.55 -17.99 5.39
N ASP A 369 -14.42 -19.32 5.37
CA ASP A 369 -15.35 -20.22 4.68
C ASP A 369 -16.75 -20.28 5.31
N LEU A 370 -16.91 -19.82 6.56
CA LEU A 370 -18.17 -19.87 7.32
C LEU A 370 -18.89 -18.52 7.39
N GLU A 371 -18.35 -17.47 6.75
CA GLU A 371 -18.90 -16.11 6.81
C GLU A 371 -19.48 -15.62 5.47
N VAL A 372 -19.65 -16.53 4.49
CA VAL A 372 -20.26 -16.19 3.20
C VAL A 372 -21.74 -15.79 3.43
N PRO A 373 -22.23 -14.65 2.90
CA PRO A 373 -23.64 -14.29 3.03
C PRO A 373 -24.55 -15.30 2.29
N GLY A 374 -25.71 -15.60 2.88
CA GLY A 374 -26.75 -16.43 2.25
C GLY A 374 -26.62 -17.94 2.43
N GLY A 375 -25.73 -18.41 3.32
CA GLY A 375 -25.70 -19.83 3.67
C GLY A 375 -26.76 -20.20 4.70
N LEU A 376 -26.99 -21.51 4.81
CA LEU A 376 -27.99 -22.08 5.70
C LEU A 376 -27.34 -22.43 7.04
N GLU A 377 -27.83 -21.82 8.12
CA GLU A 377 -27.38 -22.13 9.48
C GLU A 377 -28.35 -23.14 10.11
N ILE A 378 -27.84 -24.27 10.59
CA ILE A 378 -28.63 -25.32 11.25
C ILE A 378 -28.04 -25.65 12.64
N VAL A 379 -28.83 -26.30 13.48
CA VAL A 379 -28.40 -26.69 14.83
C VAL A 379 -28.43 -28.20 14.95
N LEU A 380 -27.29 -28.80 15.29
CA LEU A 380 -27.18 -30.23 15.59
C LEU A 380 -27.22 -30.43 17.11
N GLN A 381 -28.13 -31.26 17.58
CA GLN A 381 -28.31 -31.58 18.99
C GLN A 381 -27.69 -32.93 19.32
N SER A 382 -26.91 -32.98 20.39
CA SER A 382 -26.28 -34.20 20.87
C SER A 382 -26.39 -34.32 22.40
N PRO A 383 -26.58 -35.54 22.95
CA PRO A 383 -26.66 -35.73 24.39
C PRO A 383 -25.33 -35.55 25.13
N GLY A 384 -24.20 -35.45 24.40
CA GLY A 384 -22.87 -35.29 24.99
C GLY A 384 -21.87 -34.69 24.01
N GLY A 385 -20.69 -34.35 24.50
CA GLY A 385 -19.65 -33.68 23.70
C GLY A 385 -19.15 -34.59 22.60
N ALA A 386 -19.69 -34.44 21.40
CA ALA A 386 -19.31 -35.21 20.21
C ALA A 386 -17.89 -34.88 19.68
N GLY A 387 -17.06 -34.18 20.46
CA GLY A 387 -15.72 -33.75 20.05
C GLY A 387 -15.71 -32.66 18.98
N LEU A 388 -16.86 -32.10 18.62
CA LEU A 388 -17.00 -31.09 17.57
C LEU A 388 -16.50 -29.72 18.07
N ARG A 389 -15.51 -29.17 17.36
CA ARG A 389 -14.94 -27.84 17.59
C ARG A 389 -15.28 -26.91 16.41
N THR A 390 -15.22 -25.60 16.64
CA THR A 390 -15.31 -24.61 15.57
C THR A 390 -14.30 -24.92 14.46
N GLY A 391 -14.75 -24.83 13.21
CA GLY A 391 -13.95 -25.13 12.02
C GLY A 391 -13.99 -26.58 11.54
N VAL A 392 -14.50 -27.53 12.35
CA VAL A 392 -14.72 -28.93 11.92
C VAL A 392 -15.63 -28.96 10.69
N GLY A 393 -15.24 -29.73 9.66
CA GLY A 393 -15.96 -29.81 8.40
C GLY A 393 -17.25 -30.63 8.51
N VAL A 394 -18.28 -30.18 7.78
CA VAL A 394 -19.51 -30.95 7.52
C VAL A 394 -19.47 -31.46 6.09
N HIS A 395 -19.71 -32.76 5.91
CA HIS A 395 -19.50 -33.47 4.65
C HIS A 395 -20.75 -34.17 4.17
N TYR A 396 -20.93 -34.20 2.85
CA TYR A 396 -21.90 -35.02 2.14
C TYR A 396 -21.16 -35.78 1.04
N ARG A 397 -21.22 -37.11 1.07
CA ARG A 397 -20.46 -38.00 0.14
C ARG A 397 -18.97 -37.63 0.05
N ASP A 398 -18.32 -37.50 1.20
CA ASP A 398 -16.90 -37.08 1.36
C ASP A 398 -16.56 -35.67 0.84
N GLN A 399 -17.53 -34.93 0.29
CA GLN A 399 -17.35 -33.54 -0.09
C GLN A 399 -17.72 -32.63 1.08
N ARG A 400 -16.80 -31.74 1.48
CA ARG A 400 -17.09 -30.72 2.49
C ARG A 400 -18.16 -29.77 1.95
N ILE A 401 -19.28 -29.62 2.63
CA ILE A 401 -20.39 -28.72 2.27
C ILE A 401 -20.48 -27.51 3.20
N GLY A 402 -19.91 -27.61 4.40
CA GLY A 402 -19.98 -26.57 5.43
C GLY A 402 -18.99 -26.80 6.57
N GLY A 403 -19.28 -26.20 7.73
CA GLY A 403 -18.50 -26.41 8.94
C GLY A 403 -19.19 -25.92 10.20
N VAL A 404 -18.64 -26.35 11.33
CA VAL A 404 -19.11 -25.98 12.67
C VAL A 404 -18.70 -24.54 12.98
N VAL A 405 -19.68 -23.69 13.28
CA VAL A 405 -19.49 -22.29 13.68
C VAL A 405 -19.21 -22.20 15.17
N SER A 406 -20.02 -22.88 15.99
CA SER A 406 -19.87 -22.88 17.44
C SER A 406 -20.50 -24.12 18.07
N THR A 407 -20.04 -24.46 19.26
CA THR A 407 -20.58 -25.54 20.08
C THR A 407 -20.88 -24.98 21.47
N GLY A 408 -22.07 -25.22 22.00
CA GLY A 408 -22.49 -24.72 23.31
C GLY A 408 -23.47 -25.66 23.99
N LEU A 409 -23.71 -25.42 25.27
CA LEU A 409 -24.77 -26.10 26.01
C LEU A 409 -26.11 -25.43 25.68
N ALA A 410 -27.16 -26.23 25.45
CA ALA A 410 -28.52 -25.72 25.31
C ALA A 410 -28.91 -24.90 26.55
N GLY A 411 -29.79 -23.90 26.39
CA GLY A 411 -30.16 -22.99 27.48
C GLY A 411 -30.80 -23.68 28.69
N ASP A 412 -31.37 -24.87 28.50
CA ASP A 412 -31.95 -25.73 29.52
C ASP A 412 -30.96 -26.77 30.10
N GLY A 413 -29.74 -26.85 29.54
CA GLY A 413 -28.72 -27.82 29.94
C GLY A 413 -28.95 -29.26 29.46
N SER A 414 -30.00 -29.51 28.67
CA SER A 414 -30.41 -30.89 28.32
C SER A 414 -29.56 -31.54 27.22
N ALA A 415 -28.95 -30.73 26.37
CA ALA A 415 -28.18 -31.17 25.22
C ALA A 415 -27.04 -30.20 24.89
N ILE A 416 -26.08 -30.65 24.10
CA ILE A 416 -25.09 -29.80 23.46
C ILE A 416 -25.62 -29.43 22.08
N GLU A 417 -25.72 -28.13 21.84
CA GLU A 417 -26.10 -27.53 20.56
C GLU A 417 -24.84 -27.15 19.79
N THR A 418 -24.69 -27.76 18.61
CA THR A 418 -23.62 -27.44 17.67
C THR A 418 -24.22 -26.70 16.49
N ARG A 419 -23.85 -25.43 16.34
CA ARG A 419 -24.27 -24.59 15.22
C ARG A 419 -23.40 -24.87 14.02
N VAL A 420 -24.04 -25.24 12.93
CA VAL A 420 -23.40 -25.59 11.67
C VAL A 420 -23.83 -24.61 10.60
N TYR A 421 -22.86 -24.16 9.81
CA TYR A 421 -23.10 -23.35 8.64
C TYR A 421 -22.87 -24.19 7.37
N VAL A 422 -23.86 -24.22 6.49
CA VAL A 422 -23.83 -24.88 5.20
C VAL A 422 -23.76 -23.81 4.11
N ARG A 423 -22.82 -23.98 3.17
CA ARG A 423 -22.59 -22.99 2.12
C ARG A 423 -23.83 -22.80 1.22
N PRO A 424 -24.06 -21.61 0.65
CA PRO A 424 -25.26 -21.31 -0.14
C PRO A 424 -25.47 -22.29 -1.29
N GLN A 425 -24.39 -22.68 -1.98
CA GLN A 425 -24.43 -23.62 -3.10
C GLN A 425 -24.87 -25.04 -2.72
N PHE A 426 -24.81 -25.41 -1.43
CA PHE A 426 -25.18 -26.73 -0.92
C PHE A 426 -26.41 -26.71 0.01
N SER A 427 -27.04 -25.55 0.20
CA SER A 427 -28.21 -25.41 1.10
C SER A 427 -29.37 -26.33 0.69
N HIS A 428 -29.56 -26.54 -0.62
CA HIS A 428 -30.58 -27.41 -1.19
C HIS A 428 -30.44 -28.90 -0.82
N LEU A 429 -29.26 -29.32 -0.33
CA LEU A 429 -29.02 -30.69 0.12
C LEU A 429 -29.54 -30.92 1.54
N VAL A 430 -29.85 -29.88 2.31
CA VAL A 430 -30.34 -30.03 3.66
C VAL A 430 -31.87 -30.01 3.65
N ARG A 431 -32.46 -31.16 3.97
CA ARG A 431 -33.91 -31.41 3.94
C ARG A 431 -34.38 -31.88 5.31
N GLU A 432 -35.68 -31.90 5.54
CA GLU A 432 -36.26 -32.35 6.82
C GLU A 432 -35.83 -33.78 7.18
N GLY A 433 -35.68 -34.65 6.18
CA GLY A 433 -35.20 -36.02 6.35
C GLY A 433 -33.67 -36.16 6.46
N SER A 434 -32.89 -35.08 6.41
CA SER A 434 -31.42 -35.16 6.47
C SER A 434 -30.95 -35.75 7.81
N LEU A 435 -30.13 -36.78 7.74
CA LEU A 435 -29.55 -37.43 8.92
C LEU A 435 -28.08 -37.06 9.06
N PHE A 436 -27.68 -36.70 10.28
CA PHE A 436 -26.31 -36.28 10.60
C PHE A 436 -25.69 -37.24 11.60
N TRP A 437 -24.44 -37.63 11.38
CA TRP A 437 -23.69 -38.40 12.36
C TRP A 437 -22.28 -37.90 12.55
N ASN A 438 -21.71 -38.23 13.71
CA ASN A 438 -20.32 -38.02 14.00
C ASN A 438 -19.46 -39.05 13.24
N ASP A 439 -18.63 -38.57 12.32
CA ASP A 439 -17.73 -39.40 11.51
C ASP A 439 -16.31 -39.53 12.09
N SER A 440 -16.14 -39.16 13.36
CA SER A 440 -14.87 -39.30 14.07
C SER A 440 -14.66 -40.76 14.50
N GLY A 441 -13.88 -41.55 13.74
CA GLY A 441 -13.42 -42.88 14.21
C GLY A 441 -12.97 -43.86 13.13
N ILE A 442 -12.24 -44.90 13.56
CA ILE A 442 -11.82 -46.03 12.71
C ILE A 442 -13.02 -46.99 12.54
N ARG A 443 -13.50 -47.20 11.30
CA ARG A 443 -14.54 -48.19 10.99
C ARG A 443 -13.89 -49.53 10.56
N LEU A 444 -14.09 -50.58 11.34
CA LEU A 444 -13.70 -51.96 10.99
C LEU A 444 -14.97 -52.79 10.75
N ARG A 445 -15.20 -53.26 9.52
CA ARG A 445 -16.25 -54.25 9.18
C ARG A 445 -15.61 -55.62 9.06
N GLY A 446 -16.13 -56.63 9.78
CA GLY A 446 -15.65 -58.01 9.71
C GLY A 446 -16.81 -59.00 9.59
N GLY A 447 -16.92 -59.64 8.43
CA GLY A 447 -17.72 -60.86 8.21
C GLY A 447 -16.78 -62.02 7.84
N LEU A 448 -17.21 -63.27 8.06
CA LEU A 448 -16.38 -64.48 7.90
C LEU A 448 -15.84 -64.72 6.46
N THR A 449 -16.33 -63.98 5.46
CA THR A 449 -16.01 -64.21 4.04
C THR A 449 -15.61 -62.94 3.25
N GLU A 450 -15.65 -61.74 3.83
CA GLU A 450 -15.18 -60.52 3.14
C GLU A 450 -14.78 -59.43 4.15
N LEU A 451 -13.53 -58.94 4.05
CA LEU A 451 -13.01 -57.83 4.85
C LEU A 451 -12.91 -56.58 3.97
N SER A 452 -13.81 -55.61 4.15
CA SER A 452 -13.76 -54.33 3.44
C SER A 452 -13.30 -53.21 4.38
N LEU A 453 -12.06 -52.75 4.21
CA LEU A 453 -11.48 -51.65 4.98
C LEU A 453 -11.79 -50.32 4.29
N HIS A 454 -12.78 -49.57 4.79
CA HIS A 454 -13.05 -48.20 4.36
C HIS A 454 -12.32 -47.24 5.29
N ILE A 455 -11.19 -46.71 4.84
CA ILE A 455 -10.45 -45.67 5.56
C ILE A 455 -11.04 -44.34 5.11
N GLY A 456 -11.68 -43.59 6.03
CA GLY A 456 -12.08 -42.20 5.75
C GLY A 456 -10.86 -41.33 5.40
N THR A 457 -11.07 -40.11 4.90
CA THR A 457 -9.92 -39.23 4.63
C THR A 457 -9.12 -39.00 5.92
N ALA A 458 -7.79 -38.83 5.78
CA ALA A 458 -6.90 -38.65 6.94
C ALA A 458 -7.32 -37.46 7.85
N GLU A 459 -8.01 -36.47 7.28
CA GLU A 459 -8.59 -35.32 7.99
C GLU A 459 -9.70 -35.73 8.96
N THR A 460 -10.67 -36.53 8.53
CA THR A 460 -11.83 -36.97 9.33
C THR A 460 -11.42 -37.90 10.48
N LEU A 461 -10.38 -38.70 10.26
CA LEU A 461 -9.81 -39.63 11.23
C LEU A 461 -9.09 -38.91 12.40
N LEU A 462 -8.59 -37.69 12.18
CA LEU A 462 -7.75 -36.94 13.12
C LEU A 462 -8.47 -35.76 13.81
N ARG A 463 -9.31 -35.00 13.08
CA ARG A 463 -10.06 -33.84 13.63
C ARG A 463 -11.49 -34.16 14.03
N GLY A 464 -12.01 -35.29 13.55
CA GLY A 464 -13.43 -35.55 13.55
C GLY A 464 -14.17 -34.78 12.45
N GLY A 465 -15.36 -35.25 12.12
CA GLY A 465 -16.19 -34.64 11.09
C GLY A 465 -17.66 -34.91 11.34
N VAL A 466 -18.53 -34.08 10.77
CA VAL A 466 -19.94 -34.39 10.66
C VAL A 466 -20.19 -34.88 9.25
N ALA A 467 -20.81 -36.04 9.10
CA ALA A 467 -21.28 -36.53 7.82
C ALA A 467 -22.80 -36.52 7.77
N MET A 468 -23.33 -36.33 6.56
CA MET A 468 -24.76 -36.28 6.28
C MET A 468 -25.12 -37.28 5.19
N SER A 469 -26.32 -37.87 5.30
CA SER A 469 -26.98 -38.58 4.22
C SER A 469 -28.42 -38.10 4.07
N LEU A 470 -29.01 -38.41 2.91
CA LEU A 470 -30.40 -38.11 2.62
C LEU A 470 -31.13 -39.43 2.33
N PRO A 471 -32.32 -39.64 2.91
CA PRO A 471 -33.17 -40.76 2.55
C PRO A 471 -33.72 -40.59 1.11
N PRO A 472 -34.21 -41.67 0.49
CA PRO A 472 -34.79 -41.63 -0.86
C PRO A 472 -35.96 -40.64 -1.00
N ASP A 473 -36.73 -40.44 0.08
CA ASP A 473 -37.77 -39.43 0.20
C ASP A 473 -37.35 -38.39 1.26
N PRO A 474 -36.60 -37.34 0.87
CA PRO A 474 -35.94 -36.45 1.82
C PRO A 474 -36.83 -35.37 2.43
N GLY A 475 -38.07 -35.18 1.93
CA GLY A 475 -38.97 -34.12 2.37
C GLY A 475 -38.58 -32.71 1.87
N GLU A 476 -39.13 -31.68 2.52
CA GLU A 476 -38.98 -30.28 2.12
C GLU A 476 -37.62 -29.67 2.51
N ALA A 477 -37.30 -28.50 1.94
CA ALA A 477 -36.11 -27.73 2.32
C ALA A 477 -36.30 -27.10 3.70
N VAL A 478 -35.26 -27.13 4.52
CA VAL A 478 -35.33 -26.55 5.87
C VAL A 478 -34.91 -25.08 5.89
N ALA A 479 -35.51 -24.33 6.82
CA ALA A 479 -35.14 -22.95 7.10
C ALA A 479 -33.94 -22.87 8.07
N ALA A 480 -33.31 -21.69 8.13
CA ALA A 480 -32.25 -21.43 9.09
C ALA A 480 -32.74 -21.61 10.53
N GLY A 481 -31.90 -22.20 11.38
CA GLY A 481 -32.21 -22.54 12.76
C GLY A 481 -32.91 -23.89 12.95
N HIS A 482 -33.17 -24.64 11.88
CA HIS A 482 -33.74 -25.99 12.00
C HIS A 482 -32.81 -26.91 12.82
N ARG A 483 -33.43 -27.77 13.64
CA ARG A 483 -32.75 -28.59 14.64
C ARG A 483 -32.75 -30.05 14.20
N PHE A 484 -31.55 -30.63 14.07
CA PHE A 484 -31.35 -32.05 13.76
C PHE A 484 -30.70 -32.77 14.94
N ILE A 485 -30.92 -34.08 15.01
CA ILE A 485 -30.22 -34.94 15.96
C ILE A 485 -28.88 -35.36 15.35
N LEU A 486 -27.80 -35.20 16.11
CA LEU A 486 -26.50 -35.74 15.76
C LEU A 486 -26.37 -37.17 16.29
N HIS A 487 -26.41 -38.13 15.38
CA HIS A 487 -26.23 -39.54 15.70
C HIS A 487 -24.76 -39.86 16.00
N SER A 488 -24.53 -40.82 16.90
CA SER A 488 -23.16 -41.25 17.22
C SER A 488 -22.53 -42.11 16.13
N ARG A 489 -23.35 -42.83 15.35
CA ARG A 489 -22.92 -43.74 14.28
C ARG A 489 -23.99 -43.78 13.18
N PRO A 490 -23.61 -44.02 11.91
CA PRO A 490 -24.56 -44.25 10.84
C PRO A 490 -25.13 -45.68 10.90
N GLU A 491 -26.38 -45.86 10.47
CA GLU A 491 -26.91 -47.17 10.10
C GLU A 491 -26.45 -47.55 8.69
N GLN A 492 -26.45 -48.85 8.39
CA GLN A 492 -25.97 -49.36 7.10
C GLN A 492 -26.76 -48.79 5.93
N GLU A 493 -28.09 -48.73 6.07
CA GLU A 493 -29.01 -48.24 5.04
C GLU A 493 -28.70 -46.79 4.64
N TRP A 494 -28.29 -45.95 5.58
CA TRP A 494 -28.02 -44.53 5.36
C TRP A 494 -26.86 -44.29 4.41
N LEU A 495 -25.89 -45.22 4.40
CA LEU A 495 -24.69 -45.16 3.59
C LEU A 495 -24.94 -45.64 2.15
N ASP A 496 -25.96 -46.47 1.96
CA ASP A 496 -26.33 -47.02 0.66
C ASP A 496 -27.27 -46.07 -0.12
N TRP A 497 -27.84 -45.06 0.55
CA TRP A 497 -28.72 -44.10 -0.07
C TRP A 497 -28.00 -43.20 -1.09
N GLN A 498 -28.54 -43.19 -2.31
CA GLN A 498 -28.09 -42.31 -3.38
C GLN A 498 -29.25 -41.53 -4.02
N PRO A 499 -30.02 -40.75 -3.23
CA PRO A 499 -31.11 -39.97 -3.81
C PRO A 499 -30.55 -38.96 -4.82
N ALA A 500 -31.23 -38.85 -5.95
CA ALA A 500 -31.09 -37.72 -6.84
C ALA A 500 -31.88 -36.57 -6.23
N VAL A 501 -31.26 -35.83 -5.31
CA VAL A 501 -31.78 -34.52 -4.96
C VAL A 501 -31.42 -33.62 -6.11
N THR A 502 -32.39 -33.41 -7.00
CA THR A 502 -32.34 -32.25 -7.88
C THR A 502 -32.11 -31.09 -6.93
N GLY A 503 -30.95 -30.44 -7.04
CA GLY A 503 -30.84 -29.08 -6.51
C GLY A 503 -32.08 -28.35 -7.01
N ALA A 504 -32.63 -27.44 -6.21
CA ALA A 504 -33.65 -26.57 -6.73
C ALA A 504 -33.01 -25.78 -7.89
N GLN A 505 -32.90 -26.38 -9.08
CA GLN A 505 -33.28 -25.73 -10.29
C GLN A 505 -34.68 -25.26 -9.94
N PRO A 506 -34.90 -23.94 -9.88
CA PRO A 506 -36.25 -23.45 -9.81
C PRO A 506 -36.98 -24.14 -10.96
N VAL A 507 -37.92 -25.03 -10.61
CA VAL A 507 -38.70 -25.75 -11.60
C VAL A 507 -39.50 -24.66 -12.28
N LEU A 508 -39.01 -24.23 -13.42
CA LEU A 508 -39.75 -23.37 -14.32
C LEU A 508 -40.85 -24.27 -14.88
N ASP A 509 -42.05 -24.18 -14.31
CA ASP A 509 -43.26 -24.89 -14.78
C ASP A 509 -43.70 -24.43 -16.20
N GLY A 510 -42.94 -23.53 -16.83
CA GLY A 510 -43.17 -23.00 -18.18
C GLY A 510 -42.15 -23.50 -19.21
N ALA A 511 -42.57 -23.52 -20.47
CA ALA A 511 -41.66 -23.79 -21.59
C ALA A 511 -40.57 -22.71 -21.62
N LEU A 512 -39.31 -23.14 -21.45
CA LEU A 512 -38.15 -22.27 -21.63
C LEU A 512 -38.13 -21.73 -23.06
N PRO A 513 -37.70 -20.47 -23.26
CA PRO A 513 -37.59 -19.92 -24.60
C PRO A 513 -36.58 -20.73 -25.42
N LYS A 514 -36.91 -21.02 -26.68
CA LYS A 514 -35.96 -21.59 -27.63
C LYS A 514 -35.04 -20.48 -28.13
N LEU A 515 -33.76 -20.53 -27.72
CA LEU A 515 -32.72 -19.68 -28.28
C LEU A 515 -31.95 -20.41 -29.38
N VAL A 516 -31.55 -19.68 -30.42
CA VAL A 516 -30.67 -20.16 -31.48
C VAL A 516 -29.33 -19.46 -31.39
N GLN A 517 -28.24 -20.20 -31.57
CA GLN A 517 -26.91 -19.64 -31.57
C GLN A 517 -26.67 -18.87 -32.87
N ALA A 518 -26.09 -17.68 -32.77
CA ALA A 518 -25.67 -16.89 -33.92
C ALA A 518 -24.18 -16.55 -33.82
N THR A 519 -23.51 -16.61 -34.97
CA THR A 519 -22.08 -16.36 -35.10
C THR A 519 -21.85 -15.33 -36.20
N LEU A 520 -21.30 -14.18 -35.83
CA LEU A 520 -20.88 -13.13 -36.75
C LEU A 520 -19.38 -13.26 -37.02
N GLN A 521 -19.00 -13.43 -38.28
CA GLN A 521 -17.61 -13.50 -38.71
C GLN A 521 -17.30 -12.34 -39.66
N TRP A 522 -16.22 -11.61 -39.41
CA TRP A 522 -15.78 -10.53 -40.29
C TRP A 522 -14.26 -10.39 -40.34
N THR A 523 -13.77 -9.84 -41.45
CA THR A 523 -12.36 -9.47 -41.61
C THR A 523 -12.20 -7.96 -41.44
N HIS A 524 -11.23 -7.54 -40.63
CA HIS A 524 -10.88 -6.13 -40.43
C HIS A 524 -9.45 -5.83 -40.92
N ASP A 525 -9.22 -4.60 -41.37
CA ASP A 525 -7.91 -4.13 -41.84
C ASP A 525 -6.98 -3.84 -40.66
N GLY A 526 -5.89 -4.62 -40.55
CA GLY A 526 -4.85 -4.42 -39.56
C GLY A 526 -3.62 -3.77 -40.21
N LEU A 527 -2.92 -2.91 -39.46
CA LEU A 527 -1.70 -2.16 -39.86
C LEU A 527 -0.63 -2.92 -40.70
N PHE A 528 -0.64 -4.26 -40.70
CA PHE A 528 0.27 -5.09 -41.49
C PHE A 528 -0.39 -6.31 -42.17
N PHE A 529 -1.51 -6.82 -41.65
CA PHE A 529 -2.22 -8.01 -42.15
C PHE A 529 -3.70 -7.95 -41.77
N ASP A 530 -4.57 -8.35 -42.71
CA ASP A 530 -5.99 -8.65 -42.46
C ASP A 530 -6.11 -9.67 -41.31
N ARG A 531 -7.09 -9.47 -40.44
CA ARG A 531 -7.38 -10.37 -39.32
C ARG A 531 -8.86 -10.72 -39.29
N ASP A 532 -9.14 -12.01 -39.17
CA ASP A 532 -10.49 -12.51 -38.98
C ASP A 532 -10.90 -12.40 -37.51
N ARG A 533 -12.14 -11.95 -37.29
CA ARG A 533 -12.80 -11.89 -35.98
C ARG A 533 -14.09 -12.69 -36.01
N GLU A 534 -14.45 -13.18 -34.84
CA GLU A 534 -15.66 -13.97 -34.62
C GLU A 534 -16.31 -13.50 -33.32
N LEU A 535 -17.61 -13.18 -33.41
CA LEU A 535 -18.47 -12.90 -32.26
C LEU A 535 -19.57 -13.95 -32.21
N ARG A 536 -19.79 -14.56 -31.05
CA ARG A 536 -20.84 -15.57 -30.83
C ARG A 536 -21.83 -15.05 -29.81
N GLY A 537 -23.11 -15.31 -30.06
CA GLY A 537 -24.17 -15.02 -29.12
C GLY A 537 -25.43 -15.83 -29.36
N TRP A 538 -26.48 -15.48 -28.64
CA TRP A 538 -27.77 -16.15 -28.71
C TRP A 538 -28.85 -15.17 -29.20
N LEU A 539 -29.74 -15.68 -30.05
CA LEU A 539 -30.90 -14.97 -30.57
C LEU A 539 -32.17 -15.64 -30.06
N LEU A 540 -33.13 -14.83 -29.64
CA LEU A 540 -34.46 -15.23 -29.23
C LEU A 540 -35.40 -15.12 -30.43
N ALA A 541 -36.12 -16.20 -30.74
CA ALA A 541 -37.21 -16.12 -31.71
C ALA A 541 -38.37 -15.31 -31.11
N THR A 542 -38.88 -14.32 -31.85
CA THR A 542 -40.06 -13.50 -31.51
C THR A 542 -41.04 -13.49 -32.67
N GLU A 543 -42.26 -12.96 -32.49
CA GLU A 543 -43.23 -12.86 -33.58
C GLU A 543 -42.76 -11.95 -34.73
N GLU A 544 -41.85 -11.01 -34.45
CA GLU A 544 -41.31 -10.05 -35.40
C GLU A 544 -40.01 -10.49 -36.08
N GLY A 545 -39.38 -11.56 -35.59
CA GLY A 545 -38.11 -12.08 -36.13
C GLY A 545 -37.13 -12.54 -35.04
N TRP A 546 -35.85 -12.62 -35.41
CA TRP A 546 -34.76 -12.95 -34.49
C TRP A 546 -34.34 -11.72 -33.69
N SER A 547 -34.51 -11.78 -32.38
CA SER A 547 -34.16 -10.68 -31.50
C SER A 547 -32.91 -11.01 -30.67
N GLY A 548 -31.94 -10.10 -30.66
CA GLY A 548 -30.69 -10.31 -29.94
C GLY A 548 -29.77 -9.09 -29.94
N PRO A 549 -28.53 -9.25 -29.46
CA PRO A 549 -27.59 -8.14 -29.30
C PRO A 549 -27.32 -7.41 -30.62
N LEU A 550 -27.30 -6.08 -30.57
CA LEU A 550 -27.19 -5.24 -31.77
C LEU A 550 -25.84 -5.41 -32.45
N ASP A 551 -24.77 -5.53 -31.68
CA ASP A 551 -23.40 -5.81 -32.14
C ASP A 551 -23.27 -7.16 -32.88
N LEU A 552 -24.15 -8.13 -32.58
CA LEU A 552 -24.24 -9.40 -33.31
C LEU A 552 -25.08 -9.29 -34.60
N LEU A 553 -26.05 -8.37 -34.63
CA LEU A 553 -26.99 -8.19 -35.74
C LEU A 553 -26.60 -7.06 -36.71
N SER A 554 -25.59 -6.25 -36.39
CA SER A 554 -25.10 -5.16 -37.24
C SER A 554 -23.73 -5.49 -37.83
N VAL A 555 -23.43 -4.92 -39.01
CA VAL A 555 -22.07 -4.97 -39.56
C VAL A 555 -21.16 -4.06 -38.73
N PRO A 556 -20.04 -4.58 -38.16
CA PRO A 556 -19.12 -3.76 -37.39
C PRO A 556 -18.49 -2.64 -38.22
N ASP A 557 -18.26 -1.47 -37.61
CA ASP A 557 -17.67 -0.30 -38.28
C ASP A 557 -16.25 -0.56 -38.82
N ASP A 558 -15.55 -1.54 -38.25
CA ASP A 558 -14.18 -1.94 -38.64
C ASP A 558 -14.16 -3.07 -39.71
N ALA A 559 -15.32 -3.54 -40.16
CA ALA A 559 -15.42 -4.59 -41.16
C ALA A 559 -15.11 -4.08 -42.57
N LEU A 560 -14.38 -4.89 -43.34
CA LEU A 560 -14.21 -4.66 -44.78
C LEU A 560 -15.53 -4.88 -45.53
N ASP A 561 -15.83 -3.99 -46.49
CA ASP A 561 -17.06 -4.03 -47.29
C ASP A 561 -17.34 -5.43 -47.88
N GLY A 562 -18.50 -5.98 -47.54
CA GLY A 562 -18.97 -7.28 -48.05
C GLY A 562 -18.25 -8.52 -47.47
N ARG A 563 -17.44 -8.38 -46.41
CA ARG A 563 -16.76 -9.49 -45.73
C ARG A 563 -17.30 -9.81 -44.34
N ALA A 564 -18.50 -9.36 -44.00
CA ALA A 564 -19.20 -9.75 -42.78
C ALA A 564 -20.28 -10.79 -43.10
N THR A 565 -20.22 -11.96 -42.46
CA THR A 565 -21.21 -13.04 -42.61
C THR A 565 -21.80 -13.37 -41.23
N LEU A 566 -23.13 -13.26 -41.10
CA LEU A 566 -23.85 -13.75 -39.93
C LEU A 566 -24.36 -15.15 -40.23
N THR A 567 -24.15 -16.10 -39.31
CA THR A 567 -24.72 -17.44 -39.39
C THR A 567 -25.65 -17.63 -38.20
N ILE A 568 -26.93 -17.92 -38.43
CA ILE A 568 -27.92 -18.21 -37.39
C ILE A 568 -28.22 -19.72 -37.45
N GLY A 569 -27.87 -20.46 -36.39
CA GLY A 569 -27.93 -21.92 -36.41
C GLY A 569 -26.98 -22.48 -37.48
N GLU A 570 -27.55 -23.08 -38.52
CA GLU A 570 -26.81 -23.62 -39.69
C GLU A 570 -27.00 -22.77 -40.96
N GLU A 571 -27.78 -21.68 -40.90
CA GLU A 571 -28.13 -20.86 -42.06
C GLU A 571 -27.30 -19.57 -42.12
N PRO A 572 -26.52 -19.33 -43.19
CA PRO A 572 -25.84 -18.06 -43.41
C PRO A 572 -26.83 -17.00 -43.91
N ILE A 573 -26.80 -15.82 -43.29
CA ILE A 573 -27.63 -14.66 -43.63
C ILE A 573 -26.72 -13.48 -43.96
N THR A 574 -26.98 -12.85 -45.11
CA THR A 574 -26.30 -11.62 -45.50
C THR A 574 -26.92 -10.44 -44.74
N LEU A 575 -26.13 -9.79 -43.88
CA LEU A 575 -26.56 -8.59 -43.17
C LEU A 575 -26.65 -7.41 -44.14
N SER A 576 -27.80 -6.73 -44.17
CA SER A 576 -27.94 -5.38 -44.74
C SER A 576 -28.23 -4.40 -43.61
N SER A 577 -27.58 -3.24 -43.62
CA SER A 577 -27.68 -2.20 -42.58
C SER A 577 -29.12 -1.72 -42.33
N ASP A 578 -29.99 -1.88 -43.33
CA ASP A 578 -31.34 -1.32 -43.34
C ASP A 578 -32.41 -2.31 -42.86
N ALA A 579 -32.03 -3.57 -42.58
CA ALA A 579 -32.98 -4.63 -42.22
C ALA A 579 -33.22 -4.80 -40.72
N VAL A 580 -32.36 -4.25 -39.86
CA VAL A 580 -32.45 -4.43 -38.39
C VAL A 580 -33.21 -3.28 -37.76
N SER A 581 -34.32 -3.59 -37.09
CA SER A 581 -35.05 -2.60 -36.31
C SER A 581 -34.49 -2.53 -34.88
N THR A 582 -34.23 -1.31 -34.38
CA THR A 582 -33.74 -1.07 -33.02
C THR A 582 -34.87 -0.52 -32.16
N ARG A 583 -35.31 -1.30 -31.17
CA ARG A 583 -36.35 -0.90 -30.20
C ARG A 583 -35.82 -0.78 -28.77
N GLU A 584 -34.69 -1.41 -28.48
CA GLU A 584 -34.09 -1.47 -27.13
C GLU A 584 -32.61 -1.07 -27.17
N PRO A 585 -32.07 -0.47 -26.10
CA PRO A 585 -30.66 -0.12 -26.02
C PRO A 585 -29.79 -1.39 -26.10
N GLY A 586 -28.98 -1.49 -27.16
CA GLY A 586 -28.07 -2.62 -27.38
C GLY A 586 -28.71 -3.89 -27.95
N PHE A 587 -29.99 -3.89 -28.30
CA PHE A 587 -30.68 -5.03 -28.91
C PHE A 587 -31.41 -4.63 -30.21
N GLY A 588 -31.39 -5.54 -31.18
CA GLY A 588 -32.07 -5.39 -32.47
C GLY A 588 -33.01 -6.57 -32.78
N VAL A 589 -33.87 -6.39 -33.78
CA VAL A 589 -34.70 -7.45 -34.35
C VAL A 589 -34.43 -7.55 -35.85
N LEU A 590 -34.04 -8.75 -36.30
CA LEU A 590 -33.86 -9.12 -37.70
C LEU A 590 -35.11 -9.88 -38.19
N PRO A 591 -35.90 -9.33 -39.15
CA PRO A 591 -37.10 -9.98 -39.65
C PRO A 591 -36.78 -11.27 -40.42
N TYR A 592 -37.64 -12.29 -40.29
CA TYR A 592 -37.49 -13.59 -40.98
C TYR A 592 -38.63 -13.82 -41.99
N GLU A 593 -38.33 -14.41 -43.16
CA GLU A 593 -39.28 -14.61 -44.26
C GLU A 593 -39.98 -15.99 -44.30
N GLN A 594 -39.62 -16.98 -43.45
CA GLN A 594 -40.22 -18.33 -43.50
C GLN A 594 -40.76 -18.87 -42.15
N SER A 595 -41.30 -20.10 -42.15
CA SER A 595 -42.47 -20.57 -41.39
C SER A 595 -42.48 -20.42 -39.86
N ARG A 596 -43.64 -19.96 -39.36
CA ARG A 596 -44.10 -19.95 -37.96
C ARG A 596 -44.17 -21.36 -37.36
N GLU A 597 -43.07 -21.89 -36.85
CA GLU A 597 -43.17 -22.85 -35.74
C GLU A 597 -43.66 -22.07 -34.51
N ALA A 598 -44.54 -22.64 -33.69
CA ALA A 598 -45.16 -21.93 -32.56
C ALA A 598 -44.09 -21.50 -31.55
N VAL A 599 -43.63 -20.25 -31.68
CA VAL A 599 -42.65 -19.63 -30.78
C VAL A 599 -43.32 -19.46 -29.42
N THR A 600 -42.85 -20.20 -28.42
CA THR A 600 -43.29 -20.02 -27.04
C THR A 600 -42.38 -18.97 -26.40
N VAL A 601 -42.78 -17.70 -26.49
CA VAL A 601 -42.14 -16.63 -25.73
C VAL A 601 -42.78 -16.62 -24.32
N PRO A 602 -42.00 -16.75 -23.24
CA PRO A 602 -42.51 -16.60 -21.88
C PRO A 602 -43.15 -15.22 -21.68
N PRO A 603 -44.08 -15.05 -20.71
CA PRO A 603 -44.62 -13.74 -20.40
C PRO A 603 -43.49 -12.76 -20.09
N VAL A 604 -43.60 -11.57 -20.65
CA VAL A 604 -42.55 -10.55 -20.59
C VAL A 604 -42.84 -9.59 -19.45
N ARG A 605 -41.86 -9.28 -18.59
CA ARG A 605 -42.04 -8.26 -17.55
C ARG A 605 -40.77 -7.51 -17.18
N THR A 606 -40.93 -6.29 -16.68
CA THR A 606 -39.82 -5.49 -16.15
C THR A 606 -39.64 -5.74 -14.65
N PRO A 607 -38.48 -6.25 -14.19
CA PRO A 607 -38.20 -6.40 -12.76
C PRO A 607 -38.08 -5.04 -12.06
N GLN A 608 -38.79 -4.86 -10.93
CA GLN A 608 -38.76 -3.63 -10.12
C GLN A 608 -37.76 -3.71 -8.96
N VAL A 609 -37.51 -4.92 -8.44
CA VAL A 609 -36.69 -5.25 -7.28
C VAL A 609 -35.76 -6.39 -7.69
N PRO A 610 -34.53 -6.51 -7.12
CA PRO A 610 -33.69 -7.66 -7.40
C PRO A 610 -34.42 -8.95 -7.02
N GLU A 611 -34.42 -9.93 -7.92
CA GLU A 611 -35.08 -11.21 -7.75
C GLU A 611 -34.23 -12.34 -8.31
N ASP A 612 -34.50 -13.56 -7.86
CA ASP A 612 -33.78 -14.74 -8.33
C ASP A 612 -34.14 -15.00 -9.79
N CYS A 613 -33.12 -15.21 -10.62
CA CYS A 613 -33.29 -15.44 -12.04
C CYS A 613 -32.36 -16.55 -12.54
N VAL A 614 -32.67 -17.04 -13.73
CA VAL A 614 -31.92 -18.08 -14.39
C VAL A 614 -31.56 -17.59 -15.79
N LEU A 615 -30.28 -17.70 -16.14
CA LEU A 615 -29.80 -17.42 -17.48
C LEU A 615 -29.90 -18.70 -18.31
N VAL A 616 -30.70 -18.64 -19.36
CA VAL A 616 -31.02 -19.74 -20.24
C VAL A 616 -30.27 -19.54 -21.55
N THR A 617 -29.45 -20.54 -21.88
CA THR A 617 -28.85 -20.73 -23.21
C THR A 617 -29.59 -21.86 -23.93
N GLY A 618 -29.17 -22.24 -25.14
CA GLY A 618 -29.87 -23.24 -25.98
C GLY A 618 -30.30 -24.55 -25.28
N PRO A 619 -31.15 -25.36 -25.94
CA PRO A 619 -31.94 -26.43 -25.32
C PRO A 619 -31.14 -27.50 -24.55
N ASP A 620 -29.87 -27.72 -24.88
CA ASP A 620 -29.00 -28.74 -24.26
C ASP A 620 -28.12 -28.19 -23.12
N ALA A 621 -28.16 -26.89 -22.85
CA ALA A 621 -27.30 -26.25 -21.87
C ALA A 621 -27.99 -26.10 -20.51
N SER A 622 -27.26 -26.44 -19.44
CA SER A 622 -27.76 -26.26 -18.07
C SER A 622 -27.93 -24.76 -17.76
N PRO A 623 -29.14 -24.32 -17.33
CA PRO A 623 -29.37 -22.92 -17.02
C PRO A 623 -28.51 -22.45 -15.84
N LEU A 624 -27.95 -21.24 -15.93
CA LEU A 624 -27.12 -20.65 -14.87
C LEU A 624 -27.99 -19.87 -13.89
N PHE A 625 -28.03 -20.30 -12.63
CA PHE A 625 -28.77 -19.59 -11.58
C PHE A 625 -28.04 -18.33 -11.10
N VAL A 626 -28.78 -17.24 -10.96
CA VAL A 626 -28.31 -15.95 -10.47
C VAL A 626 -29.22 -15.51 -9.33
N ALA A 627 -28.66 -15.42 -8.13
CA ALA A 627 -29.40 -14.99 -6.94
C ALA A 627 -29.69 -13.48 -6.98
N ALA A 628 -30.84 -13.07 -6.43
CA ALA A 628 -31.29 -11.68 -6.34
C ALA A 628 -30.21 -10.72 -5.79
N VAL A 629 -29.47 -11.17 -4.77
CA VAL A 629 -28.40 -10.39 -4.12
C VAL A 629 -27.23 -10.06 -5.04
N ARG A 630 -27.07 -10.82 -6.13
CA ARG A 630 -26.01 -10.63 -7.14
C ARG A 630 -26.45 -9.69 -8.27
N CYS A 631 -27.68 -9.21 -8.25
CA CYS A 631 -28.21 -8.25 -9.23
C CYS A 631 -28.30 -6.86 -8.60
N ARG A 632 -27.75 -5.84 -9.29
CA ARG A 632 -27.84 -4.44 -8.86
C ARG A 632 -28.34 -3.58 -10.01
N ARG A 633 -29.27 -2.66 -9.73
CA ARG A 633 -29.73 -1.68 -10.72
C ARG A 633 -28.86 -0.43 -10.71
N VAL A 634 -28.32 -0.03 -11.86
CA VAL A 634 -27.53 1.20 -12.07
C VAL A 634 -28.05 1.87 -13.35
N ASP A 635 -28.43 3.14 -13.28
CA ASP A 635 -28.91 3.93 -14.43
C ASP A 635 -30.03 3.26 -15.27
N GLY A 636 -30.93 2.54 -14.59
CA GLY A 636 -32.05 1.85 -15.24
C GLY A 636 -31.73 0.45 -15.76
N VAL A 637 -30.46 0.05 -15.78
CA VAL A 637 -29.95 -1.24 -16.23
C VAL A 637 -29.66 -2.15 -15.04
N TRP A 638 -29.88 -3.46 -15.17
CA TRP A 638 -29.45 -4.43 -14.16
C TRP A 638 -28.07 -4.97 -14.48
N LEU A 639 -27.19 -4.91 -13.48
CA LEU A 639 -25.83 -5.43 -13.50
C LEU A 639 -25.76 -6.69 -12.65
N ILE A 640 -25.15 -7.75 -13.18
CA ILE A 640 -24.84 -8.97 -12.41
C ILE A 640 -23.41 -8.87 -11.85
N ASP A 641 -23.23 -9.31 -10.61
CA ASP A 641 -21.97 -9.31 -9.86
C ASP A 641 -20.82 -9.97 -10.64
N GLU A 642 -19.69 -9.27 -10.75
CA GLU A 642 -18.48 -9.71 -11.45
C GLU A 642 -17.87 -11.00 -10.89
N ALA A 643 -18.23 -11.37 -9.65
CA ALA A 643 -17.79 -12.62 -9.03
C ALA A 643 -18.42 -13.88 -9.65
N LEU A 644 -19.50 -13.76 -10.45
CA LEU A 644 -20.04 -14.90 -11.17
C LEU A 644 -19.15 -15.26 -12.37
N PRO A 645 -18.94 -16.57 -12.65
CA PRO A 645 -18.15 -17.04 -13.79
C PRO A 645 -18.96 -16.93 -15.10
N VAL A 646 -19.37 -15.72 -15.45
CA VAL A 646 -20.10 -15.45 -16.69
C VAL A 646 -19.10 -15.22 -17.81
N SER A 647 -19.16 -16.06 -18.84
CA SER A 647 -18.32 -15.96 -20.03
C SER A 647 -19.03 -15.18 -21.15
N SER A 648 -18.26 -14.75 -22.17
CA SER A 648 -18.81 -14.19 -23.41
C SER A 648 -19.77 -15.15 -24.13
N ALA A 649 -19.77 -16.45 -23.81
CA ALA A 649 -20.71 -17.42 -24.36
C ALA A 649 -22.17 -17.19 -23.92
N LEU A 650 -22.39 -16.37 -22.90
CA LEU A 650 -23.73 -15.97 -22.43
C LEU A 650 -24.27 -14.74 -23.15
N HIS A 651 -23.51 -14.13 -24.06
CA HIS A 651 -23.94 -12.95 -24.81
C HIS A 651 -25.25 -13.26 -25.59
N GLY A 652 -26.31 -12.51 -25.33
CA GLY A 652 -27.66 -12.73 -25.87
C GLY A 652 -28.54 -13.74 -25.11
N ALA A 653 -28.06 -14.34 -24.01
CA ALA A 653 -28.85 -15.31 -23.23
C ALA A 653 -30.12 -14.68 -22.64
N ALA A 654 -31.18 -15.48 -22.50
CA ALA A 654 -32.44 -15.05 -21.90
C ALA A 654 -32.37 -15.13 -20.37
N CYS A 655 -32.82 -14.09 -19.68
CA CYS A 655 -32.91 -14.03 -18.23
C CYS A 655 -34.37 -14.26 -17.81
N ILE A 656 -34.62 -15.39 -17.15
CA ILE A 656 -35.96 -15.82 -16.74
C ILE A 656 -36.09 -15.71 -15.23
N ALA A 657 -37.13 -15.04 -14.76
CA ALA A 657 -37.41 -14.95 -13.33
C ALA A 657 -37.87 -16.29 -12.77
N VAL A 658 -37.34 -16.63 -11.60
CA VAL A 658 -37.67 -17.88 -10.91
C VAL A 658 -39.10 -17.87 -10.36
N ALA A 659 -39.58 -16.71 -9.94
CA ALA A 659 -40.86 -16.59 -9.24
C ALA A 659 -42.08 -16.94 -10.13
N ASP A 660 -42.03 -16.59 -11.42
CA ASP A 660 -43.18 -16.66 -12.31
C ASP A 660 -42.84 -17.11 -13.74
N GLY A 661 -41.58 -17.43 -14.03
CA GLY A 661 -41.12 -17.85 -15.35
C GLY A 661 -41.16 -16.78 -16.43
N ALA A 662 -41.28 -15.51 -16.03
CA ALA A 662 -41.31 -14.40 -16.97
C ALA A 662 -39.92 -14.08 -17.53
N LEU A 663 -39.86 -13.65 -18.79
CA LEU A 663 -38.68 -13.06 -19.39
C LEU A 663 -38.48 -11.66 -18.80
N VAL A 664 -37.44 -11.50 -17.97
CA VAL A 664 -37.13 -10.26 -17.25
C VAL A 664 -35.99 -9.46 -17.87
N GLY A 665 -35.23 -10.08 -18.77
CA GLY A 665 -34.26 -9.38 -19.58
C GLY A 665 -33.38 -10.31 -20.42
N ARG A 666 -32.36 -9.73 -21.05
CA ARG A 666 -31.38 -10.45 -21.88
C ARG A 666 -29.97 -9.96 -21.58
N VAL A 667 -29.01 -10.88 -21.64
CA VAL A 667 -27.61 -10.64 -21.27
C VAL A 667 -26.88 -9.93 -22.39
N LEU A 668 -26.30 -8.76 -22.11
CA LEU A 668 -25.31 -8.12 -22.96
C LEU A 668 -23.95 -8.12 -22.24
N CYS A 669 -22.96 -8.75 -22.86
CA CYS A 669 -21.58 -8.80 -22.36
C CYS A 669 -20.75 -7.71 -23.04
N SER A 670 -20.07 -6.86 -22.27
CA SER A 670 -19.19 -5.79 -22.76
C SER A 670 -17.71 -6.16 -22.64
N ASP A 671 -16.86 -5.71 -23.56
CA ASP A 671 -15.42 -6.02 -23.58
C ASP A 671 -14.62 -5.33 -22.46
N ASP A 672 -15.08 -4.17 -21.98
CA ASP A 672 -14.34 -3.34 -21.01
C ASP A 672 -14.78 -3.57 -19.54
N SER A 673 -15.84 -4.36 -19.33
CA SER A 673 -16.33 -4.70 -18.00
C SER A 673 -17.05 -6.05 -18.02
N ARG A 674 -16.75 -6.93 -17.05
CA ARG A 674 -17.45 -8.24 -16.86
C ARG A 674 -18.88 -8.07 -16.34
N VAL A 675 -19.52 -7.00 -16.77
CA VAL A 675 -20.82 -6.55 -16.32
C VAL A 675 -21.84 -7.04 -17.33
N ILE A 676 -22.76 -7.87 -16.86
CA ILE A 676 -23.92 -8.28 -17.65
C ILE A 676 -24.97 -7.21 -17.49
N VAL A 677 -25.36 -6.61 -18.60
CA VAL A 677 -26.46 -5.67 -18.69
C VAL A 677 -27.72 -6.45 -19.05
N LEU A 678 -28.75 -6.45 -18.18
CA LEU A 678 -30.08 -6.88 -18.58
C LEU A 678 -30.84 -5.70 -19.20
N SER A 679 -31.11 -5.76 -20.50
CA SER A 679 -32.12 -4.91 -21.12
C SER A 679 -33.50 -5.45 -20.79
N THR A 680 -34.36 -4.60 -20.24
CA THR A 680 -35.75 -4.96 -19.98
C THR A 680 -36.52 -4.89 -21.29
N PRO A 681 -37.31 -5.92 -21.63
CA PRO A 681 -38.09 -5.87 -22.87
C PRO A 681 -39.07 -4.71 -22.81
N ALA A 682 -39.21 -3.96 -23.91
CA ALA A 682 -40.24 -2.92 -23.97
C ALA A 682 -41.63 -3.58 -23.86
N ASN A 683 -42.50 -3.05 -22.99
CA ASN A 683 -43.91 -3.41 -23.00
C ASN A 683 -44.50 -2.93 -24.34
N ASP A 684 -45.09 -3.84 -25.12
CA ASP A 684 -45.94 -3.49 -26.27
C ASP A 684 -47.11 -2.58 -25.86
#